data_AF-A0A2N2BH54-F1
#
_entry.id   AF-A0A2N2BH54-F1
#
_cell.length_a   1.000
_cell.length_b   1.000
_cell.length_c   1.000
_cell.angle_alpha   90.00
_cell.angle_beta   90.00
_cell.angle_gamma   90.00
#
_symmetry.space_group_name_H-M   'P 1'
#
loop_
_entity.id
_entity.type
_entity.pdbx_description
1 polymer ?
#
loop_
_entity_poly.entity_id
_entity_poly.type
_entity_poly.pdbx_seq_one_letter_code
_entity_poly.pdbx_strand_id
1 'polypeptide(L)'
;MRKYSFKSFVAGVLLILMVVAMVEPLSAAVYTGNELSEDYVDDSNEVLYHMLDSYNNGFMPMAAPSADSSDIKADIVFVIDSTGSMSSYISNVKNNIAQFAQYLSNKGITLRIGVIDYKDITYDGLDSTIIHKVNHSPWMNEVDFIETLTKIKAAGGGDLPETPIDALGYLADGTSMLWSSDAHKFAVVLTDASYKVNNRHGYTSLSDIAKELSNQKINTSVITGTYYNNTYLPLTSTTGGVIGNIRATDFSNVLQELADTVMGITNKAKKAIYVLPGYLGSQLYNSSNSDLLWIDKRISLDNNTLKEITGTTNYLKADVNGVNTKIKIDMSNDQYGVFDTYQELIEKLDKDFSIENGGEYDIHFFPYNWLGDLNDSAKDLQNHINKEGYEKVVFVTHSTGGLLASTYAAKSRENKLKVEKAILIAPPLFGTYAALEPIELGMTKEWKEKLDSAGFITRMISPILGIGLGATAQKVYSSIKGMTKNSPTSYQLLPSLEYLKLMPQIYASDFSGEPVLALDNYYSILNGSSNINSNLTNGNSRSHNYLRQTVLGGDIVKVLQEVDTTLIGSSYGFSTPAIGVYAKKLFGGTKYKDIIYKKDGDGTVLNISAAATKNVGDNVLKYKDFKNIDHTELVSKTEVLNYVSNEIRGITAMEAYLFSLEGPELGMSEMVKLNVNSDVWVDIKIVDNDSSVIASVIDGYPIGFDGDEFIYTPFNIEEKGTEAILYLPNSGYKVVISHGEAEGIPVNFTVDVATLNHDGYKTSSATYLANKTKAGGEIISLDMLTIIVDKLNIGSLTEDNHVIPEIYFDQWEIKTSKILSSIGATDMIELYGDDVVSGNMDASLLNWYSSDSSIVAVSNTGLVEAENYGVAYIYAMATDGSFKVLSCKVTVPLAATSISIEDFDMVVGEKLLIQPIFSPSNTTETSMSFLYDSSRGIIDINDSGVITALSPGTIDVIGIAPGGAENNFTVSVYRDGVVAVQEVSIEPNNITIDTNEEYMLTAMINPSDAFNQNVYWYADSSANVSIVRVENNTCIIKGVQPGISNITVVTEDGGYTARATITVKESVTWPRATLIYGQPLESAFFNGGSSSVAGTFSFIDSSIIPVAGSHTYKAIFLPEETGYNIIYGEIDVSVVYNYSGVLRPINNDGSSVFKVGSTVPVKFRLTDAYDDYVMDVVATISYIKLDEGVSESSEVIDLIETETDGKFFRYDSKDNQYIFNLSTKGFSEGTYILTIELNDGTRKEVSIGLR
;
A
#
# COMPACT_ATOMS: atom_id res chain seq x y z
N MET A 1 -27.63 -35.95 -51.30
CA MET A 1 -28.91 -35.22 -51.43
C MET A 1 -28.95 -34.11 -50.41
N ARG A 2 -29.01 -32.84 -50.85
CA ARG A 2 -30.09 -32.00 -50.31
C ARG A 2 -31.38 -32.82 -50.47
N LYS A 3 -32.07 -33.04 -49.35
CA LYS A 3 -33.48 -33.49 -49.19
C LYS A 3 -33.84 -34.98 -49.39
N TYR A 4 -34.86 -35.43 -48.65
CA TYR A 4 -36.00 -36.20 -49.19
C TYR A 4 -36.41 -35.55 -50.55
N SER A 5 -36.12 -36.18 -51.67
CA SER A 5 -36.91 -37.31 -52.17
C SER A 5 -36.03 -38.48 -52.58
N PHE A 6 -36.35 -39.67 -52.05
CA PHE A 6 -36.23 -40.98 -52.71
C PHE A 6 -35.02 -41.16 -53.65
N LYS A 7 -34.06 -42.00 -53.24
CA LYS A 7 -33.42 -43.05 -54.06
C LYS A 7 -32.02 -43.40 -53.54
N SER A 8 -31.86 -44.69 -53.32
CA SER A 8 -30.85 -45.52 -53.97
C SER A 8 -29.38 -45.07 -53.92
N PHE A 9 -28.58 -45.93 -53.28
CA PHE A 9 -27.57 -46.74 -53.97
C PHE A 9 -26.31 -46.00 -54.47
N VAL A 10 -25.19 -46.35 -53.80
CA VAL A 10 -23.94 -46.88 -54.42
C VAL A 10 -23.02 -45.84 -55.10
N ALA A 11 -21.71 -45.90 -54.92
CA ALA A 11 -20.84 -47.08 -54.76
C ALA A 11 -19.72 -46.84 -53.73
N GLY A 12 -19.20 -47.84 -53.01
CA GLY A 12 -19.40 -49.30 -53.03
C GLY A 12 -18.19 -49.92 -52.30
N VAL A 13 -18.34 -50.51 -51.11
CA VAL A 13 -18.75 -51.91 -50.87
C VAL A 13 -17.93 -52.93 -51.66
N LEU A 14 -17.09 -53.66 -50.94
CA LEU A 14 -16.90 -55.11 -50.93
C LEU A 14 -16.10 -55.38 -49.63
N LEU A 15 -16.43 -56.25 -48.68
CA LEU A 15 -17.30 -57.42 -48.67
C LEU A 15 -17.41 -57.90 -47.20
N ILE A 16 -18.60 -58.31 -46.74
CA ILE A 16 -18.75 -59.28 -45.62
C ILE A 16 -18.91 -60.66 -46.26
N LEU A 17 -18.10 -61.65 -45.86
CA LEU A 17 -18.47 -63.08 -45.65
C LEU A 17 -17.25 -63.99 -45.41
N MET A 18 -17.06 -64.42 -44.15
CA MET A 18 -16.68 -65.78 -43.68
C MET A 18 -16.41 -65.68 -42.17
N VAL A 19 -17.29 -66.13 -41.27
CA VAL A 19 -17.50 -67.51 -40.78
C VAL A 19 -16.40 -67.99 -39.80
N VAL A 20 -16.77 -67.95 -38.51
CA VAL A 20 -16.69 -69.01 -37.47
C VAL A 20 -15.32 -69.45 -36.89
N ALA A 21 -15.37 -69.63 -35.55
CA ALA A 21 -14.53 -70.44 -34.67
C ALA A 21 -13.16 -69.85 -34.28
N MET A 22 -12.69 -69.91 -33.04
CA MET A 22 -13.16 -70.61 -31.84
C MET A 22 -12.44 -69.99 -30.62
N VAL A 23 -13.12 -70.01 -29.49
CA VAL A 23 -12.57 -69.93 -28.14
C VAL A 23 -11.54 -71.05 -27.95
N GLU A 24 -10.37 -70.76 -27.38
CA GLU A 24 -9.72 -71.61 -26.36
C GLU A 24 -8.87 -70.75 -25.38
N PRO A 25 -8.70 -71.20 -24.13
CA PRO A 25 -8.26 -70.35 -23.00
C PRO A 25 -6.78 -70.52 -22.64
N LEU A 26 -6.29 -69.54 -21.89
CA LEU A 26 -5.20 -69.56 -20.90
C LEU A 26 -4.31 -70.82 -20.82
N SER A 27 -3.01 -70.64 -21.03
CA SER A 27 -2.02 -71.23 -20.12
C SER A 27 -0.92 -70.21 -19.80
N ALA A 28 -0.62 -70.11 -18.51
CA ALA A 28 0.38 -69.23 -17.95
C ALA A 28 1.79 -69.68 -18.36
N ALA A 29 2.61 -68.73 -18.82
CA ALA A 29 4.06 -68.87 -18.80
C ALA A 29 4.61 -67.77 -17.90
N VAL A 30 5.12 -68.19 -16.75
CA VAL A 30 6.00 -67.41 -15.88
C VAL A 30 7.23 -67.02 -16.70
N TYR A 31 7.51 -65.72 -16.82
CA TYR A 31 8.83 -65.22 -17.21
C TYR A 31 9.32 -64.26 -16.13
N THR A 32 10.27 -64.78 -15.35
CA THR A 32 11.25 -64.02 -14.59
C THR A 32 12.31 -63.50 -15.55
N GLY A 33 12.67 -62.22 -15.49
CA GLY A 33 13.87 -61.72 -16.17
C GLY A 33 13.77 -60.26 -16.61
N ASN A 34 14.29 -59.37 -15.76
CA ASN A 34 14.85 -58.09 -16.20
C ASN A 34 16.03 -58.38 -17.13
N GLU A 35 15.89 -58.15 -18.42
CA GLU A 35 16.99 -57.79 -19.33
C GLU A 35 16.38 -57.26 -20.64
N LEU A 36 16.74 -56.02 -20.99
CA LEU A 36 16.42 -55.42 -22.29
C LEU A 36 17.19 -56.17 -23.39
N SER A 37 16.57 -56.35 -24.56
CA SER A 37 17.18 -57.06 -25.69
C SER A 37 18.48 -56.39 -26.17
N GLU A 38 19.45 -57.20 -26.62
CA GLU A 38 20.74 -56.75 -27.20
C GLU A 38 20.63 -55.76 -28.38
N ASP A 39 19.44 -55.61 -28.98
CA ASP A 39 19.15 -54.68 -30.08
C ASP A 39 18.46 -53.36 -29.63
N TYR A 40 18.38 -53.06 -28.33
CA TYR A 40 17.79 -51.80 -27.84
C TYR A 40 18.70 -50.61 -28.13
N VAL A 41 18.32 -49.80 -29.11
CA VAL A 41 18.90 -48.47 -29.35
C VAL A 41 18.08 -47.47 -28.53
N ASP A 42 18.70 -46.85 -27.53
CA ASP A 42 18.12 -45.75 -26.75
C ASP A 42 18.09 -44.47 -27.61
N ASP A 43 17.02 -44.28 -28.37
CA ASP A 43 16.73 -43.11 -29.18
C ASP A 43 16.00 -42.00 -28.39
N SER A 44 15.86 -42.15 -27.06
CA SER A 44 15.03 -41.27 -26.23
C SER A 44 15.50 -39.81 -26.14
N ASN A 45 16.69 -39.49 -26.67
CA ASN A 45 17.30 -38.17 -26.66
C ASN A 45 17.43 -37.53 -28.05
N GLU A 46 17.00 -38.17 -29.15
CA GLU A 46 17.23 -37.64 -30.51
C GLU A 46 16.71 -36.20 -30.69
N VAL A 47 15.49 -35.92 -30.23
CA VAL A 47 14.89 -34.56 -30.31
C VAL A 47 15.65 -33.56 -29.45
N LEU A 48 16.10 -33.95 -28.26
CA LEU A 48 16.85 -33.08 -27.34
C LEU A 48 18.21 -32.69 -27.93
N TYR A 49 18.92 -33.63 -28.57
CA TYR A 49 20.18 -33.33 -29.24
C TYR A 49 19.99 -32.36 -30.41
N HIS A 50 18.89 -32.48 -31.17
CA HIS A 50 18.55 -31.49 -32.20
C HIS A 50 18.26 -30.10 -31.63
N MET A 51 17.64 -30.00 -30.44
CA MET A 51 17.44 -28.72 -29.75
C MET A 51 18.76 -28.13 -29.25
N LEU A 52 19.66 -28.94 -28.66
CA LEU A 52 20.98 -28.47 -28.22
C LEU A 52 21.85 -28.02 -29.41
N ASP A 53 21.80 -28.74 -30.52
CA ASP A 53 22.52 -28.37 -31.75
C ASP A 53 21.99 -27.06 -32.36
N SER A 54 20.69 -26.77 -32.27
CA SER A 54 20.15 -25.49 -32.74
C SER A 54 20.61 -24.32 -31.86
N TYR A 55 20.69 -24.52 -30.53
CA TYR A 55 21.28 -23.57 -29.59
C TYR A 55 22.77 -23.31 -29.89
N ASN A 56 23.55 -24.36 -30.15
CA ASN A 56 25.00 -24.25 -30.41
C ASN A 56 25.36 -23.68 -31.80
N ASN A 57 24.49 -23.85 -32.81
CA ASN A 57 24.75 -23.41 -34.19
C ASN A 57 24.14 -22.03 -34.54
N GLY A 58 23.59 -21.29 -33.58
CA GLY A 58 23.13 -19.91 -33.79
C GLY A 58 21.89 -19.74 -34.69
N PHE A 59 21.15 -20.81 -34.97
CA PHE A 59 19.84 -20.73 -35.62
C PHE A 59 18.77 -20.36 -34.59
N MET A 60 18.70 -19.08 -34.21
CA MET A 60 17.61 -18.59 -33.38
C MET A 60 16.32 -18.46 -34.20
N PRO A 61 15.15 -18.95 -33.73
CA PRO A 61 13.89 -18.33 -34.13
C PRO A 61 13.87 -16.93 -33.52
N MET A 62 14.07 -15.92 -34.38
CA MET A 62 13.89 -14.47 -34.19
C MET A 62 14.37 -13.84 -32.86
N ALA A 63 15.29 -12.87 -32.99
CA ALA A 63 15.82 -11.98 -31.97
C ALA A 63 14.94 -11.79 -30.72
N ALA A 64 15.56 -11.94 -29.54
CA ALA A 64 15.02 -11.48 -28.28
C ALA A 64 14.42 -10.07 -28.45
N PRO A 65 13.18 -9.84 -27.99
CA PRO A 65 12.65 -8.48 -27.96
C PRO A 65 13.61 -7.59 -27.17
N SER A 66 13.74 -6.34 -27.63
CA SER A 66 14.43 -5.26 -26.92
C SER A 66 14.02 -5.22 -25.45
N ALA A 67 14.90 -4.67 -24.60
CA ALA A 67 14.87 -4.56 -23.13
C ALA A 67 13.64 -3.87 -22.48
N ASP A 68 12.46 -4.02 -23.07
CA ASP A 68 11.15 -3.59 -22.59
C ASP A 68 10.20 -4.81 -22.43
N SER A 69 10.77 -6.02 -22.27
CA SER A 69 10.01 -7.27 -22.20
C SER A 69 9.62 -7.63 -20.75
N SER A 70 8.31 -7.58 -20.49
CA SER A 70 7.53 -8.09 -19.32
C SER A 70 8.28 -8.52 -18.04
N ASP A 71 7.89 -7.92 -16.91
CA ASP A 71 8.27 -8.24 -15.51
C ASP A 71 7.88 -9.65 -15.00
N ILE A 72 7.49 -10.59 -15.88
CA ILE A 72 6.91 -11.88 -15.49
C ILE A 72 8.01 -12.93 -15.28
N LYS A 73 8.08 -13.48 -14.06
CA LYS A 73 9.00 -14.54 -13.65
C LYS A 73 8.26 -15.82 -13.30
N ALA A 74 8.79 -16.97 -13.73
CA ALA A 74 8.22 -18.27 -13.44
C ALA A 74 9.28 -19.27 -13.00
N ASP A 75 8.96 -19.98 -11.92
CA ASP A 75 9.71 -21.13 -11.41
C ASP A 75 8.92 -22.39 -11.69
N ILE A 76 9.50 -23.33 -12.43
CA ILE A 76 8.81 -24.57 -12.81
C ILE A 76 9.66 -25.76 -12.43
N VAL A 77 9.07 -26.72 -11.72
CA VAL A 77 9.75 -27.97 -11.33
C VAL A 77 9.06 -29.16 -11.95
N PHE A 78 9.81 -29.94 -12.73
CA PHE A 78 9.34 -31.23 -13.26
C PHE A 78 9.72 -32.35 -12.30
N VAL A 79 8.70 -33.04 -11.78
CA VAL A 79 8.84 -34.19 -10.88
C VAL A 79 8.60 -35.45 -11.70
N ILE A 80 9.67 -36.13 -12.08
CA ILE A 80 9.70 -37.15 -13.13
C ILE A 80 9.86 -38.54 -12.52
N ASP A 81 8.89 -39.40 -12.77
CA ASP A 81 9.01 -40.83 -12.58
C ASP A 81 10.03 -41.38 -13.59
N SER A 82 11.13 -41.95 -13.09
CA SER A 82 12.20 -42.52 -13.92
C SER A 82 12.30 -44.04 -13.79
N THR A 83 11.22 -44.69 -13.35
CA THR A 83 11.18 -46.14 -13.15
C THR A 83 11.10 -46.92 -14.45
N GLY A 84 11.33 -48.23 -14.39
CA GLY A 84 11.33 -49.10 -15.57
C GLY A 84 9.98 -49.10 -16.32
N SER A 85 8.84 -48.87 -15.65
CA SER A 85 7.52 -48.81 -16.30
C SER A 85 7.41 -47.61 -17.27
N MET A 86 8.15 -46.54 -16.99
CA MET A 86 8.23 -45.35 -17.84
C MET A 86 8.96 -45.58 -19.16
N SER A 87 9.54 -46.75 -19.43
CA SER A 87 10.32 -47.04 -20.65
C SER A 87 9.58 -46.69 -21.95
N SER A 88 8.26 -46.87 -22.00
CA SER A 88 7.45 -46.54 -23.19
C SER A 88 6.99 -45.07 -23.26
N TYR A 89 7.21 -44.28 -22.21
CA TYR A 89 6.72 -42.91 -22.06
C TYR A 89 7.84 -41.87 -21.91
N ILE A 90 9.04 -42.27 -21.45
CA ILE A 90 10.10 -41.35 -21.04
C ILE A 90 10.58 -40.43 -22.16
N SER A 91 10.68 -40.95 -23.39
CA SER A 91 11.00 -40.16 -24.59
C SER A 91 9.91 -39.11 -24.87
N ASN A 92 8.63 -39.50 -24.83
CA ASN A 92 7.50 -38.58 -25.00
C ASN A 92 7.46 -37.49 -23.91
N VAL A 93 7.77 -37.88 -22.67
CA VAL A 93 7.85 -36.98 -21.51
C VAL A 93 8.91 -35.91 -21.73
N LYS A 94 10.16 -36.32 -21.97
CA LYS A 94 11.29 -35.41 -22.21
C LYS A 94 11.00 -34.41 -23.33
N ASN A 95 10.46 -34.90 -24.44
CA ASN A 95 10.18 -34.05 -25.62
C ASN A 95 9.11 -32.98 -25.31
N ASN A 96 8.01 -33.36 -24.66
CA ASN A 96 6.92 -32.43 -24.38
C ASN A 96 7.31 -31.36 -23.34
N ILE A 97 8.05 -31.73 -22.29
CA ILE A 97 8.46 -30.74 -21.27
C ILE A 97 9.57 -29.82 -21.78
N ALA A 98 10.46 -30.30 -22.66
CA ALA A 98 11.43 -29.45 -23.36
C ALA A 98 10.74 -28.43 -24.28
N GLN A 99 9.74 -28.87 -25.06
CA GLN A 99 8.93 -27.97 -25.90
C GLN A 99 8.14 -26.95 -25.08
N PHE A 100 7.60 -27.35 -23.94
CA PHE A 100 6.88 -26.45 -23.06
C PHE A 100 7.80 -25.38 -22.44
N ALA A 101 9.00 -25.74 -22.00
CA ALA A 101 10.01 -24.77 -21.55
C ALA A 101 10.36 -23.77 -22.65
N GLN A 102 10.62 -24.26 -23.87
CA GLN A 102 10.90 -23.40 -25.04
C GLN A 102 9.73 -22.45 -25.37
N TYR A 103 8.50 -22.93 -25.26
CA TYR A 103 7.31 -22.09 -25.46
C TYR A 103 7.28 -20.90 -24.51
N LEU A 104 7.58 -21.11 -23.23
CA LEU A 104 7.59 -20.05 -22.22
C LEU A 104 8.73 -19.06 -22.44
N SER A 105 9.95 -19.54 -22.73
CA SER A 105 11.07 -18.67 -23.09
C SER A 105 10.74 -17.77 -24.29
N ASN A 106 10.10 -18.34 -25.33
CA ASN A 106 9.69 -17.61 -26.53
C ASN A 106 8.60 -16.54 -26.27
N LYS A 107 7.89 -16.60 -25.14
CA LYS A 107 6.91 -15.60 -24.71
C LYS A 107 7.52 -14.44 -23.93
N GLY A 108 8.84 -14.42 -23.74
CA GLY A 108 9.54 -13.38 -22.97
C GLY A 108 9.42 -13.55 -21.46
N ILE A 109 9.04 -14.74 -20.99
CA ILE A 109 8.98 -15.05 -19.55
C ILE A 109 10.40 -15.36 -19.06
N THR A 110 10.80 -14.75 -17.95
CA THR A 110 12.05 -15.13 -17.28
C THR A 110 11.84 -16.44 -16.54
N LEU A 111 12.33 -17.53 -17.12
CA LEU A 111 12.06 -18.90 -16.68
C LEU A 111 13.24 -19.49 -15.89
N ARG A 112 12.93 -20.15 -14.77
CA ARG A 112 13.86 -21.03 -14.05
C ARG A 112 13.26 -22.41 -13.87
N ILE A 113 14.05 -23.43 -14.19
CA ILE A 113 13.55 -24.79 -14.32
C ILE A 113 14.28 -25.70 -13.32
N GLY A 114 13.52 -26.43 -12.51
CA GLY A 114 14.01 -27.47 -11.63
C GLY A 114 13.61 -28.86 -12.12
N VAL A 115 14.41 -29.86 -11.78
CA VAL A 115 14.11 -31.27 -12.11
C VAL A 115 14.35 -32.15 -10.90
N ILE A 116 13.30 -32.88 -10.51
CA ILE A 116 13.36 -33.91 -9.48
C ILE A 116 13.03 -35.25 -10.13
N ASP A 117 14.02 -36.10 -10.26
CA ASP A 117 13.88 -37.51 -10.66
C ASP A 117 13.51 -38.32 -9.42
N TYR A 118 12.51 -39.21 -9.51
CA TYR A 118 12.17 -40.13 -8.42
C TYR A 118 11.86 -41.55 -8.87
N LYS A 119 12.06 -42.48 -7.92
CA LYS A 119 11.74 -43.92 -8.02
C LYS A 119 11.00 -44.39 -6.76
N ASP A 120 11.07 -45.68 -6.44
CA ASP A 120 10.60 -46.25 -5.18
C ASP A 120 11.70 -46.26 -4.12
N ILE A 121 11.64 -45.33 -3.16
CA ILE A 121 12.62 -45.27 -2.07
C ILE A 121 12.60 -46.51 -1.15
N THR A 122 11.53 -47.30 -1.18
CA THR A 122 11.43 -48.54 -0.37
C THR A 122 12.18 -49.72 -1.00
N TYR A 123 12.49 -49.64 -2.29
CA TYR A 123 13.22 -50.66 -3.02
C TYR A 123 14.60 -50.17 -3.49
N ASP A 124 14.66 -49.00 -4.12
CA ASP A 124 15.88 -48.41 -4.69
C ASP A 124 16.68 -47.59 -3.66
N GLY A 125 16.15 -47.44 -2.44
CA GLY A 125 16.77 -46.71 -1.33
C GLY A 125 16.49 -45.21 -1.33
N LEU A 126 16.83 -44.53 -0.24
CA LEU A 126 16.55 -43.10 -0.05
C LEU A 126 17.28 -42.18 -1.04
N ASP A 127 18.36 -42.63 -1.67
CA ASP A 127 19.11 -41.81 -2.63
C ASP A 127 18.55 -41.91 -4.06
N SER A 128 17.44 -42.63 -4.25
CA SER A 128 16.79 -42.79 -5.56
C SER A 128 15.94 -41.61 -5.99
N THR A 129 15.67 -40.65 -5.10
CA THR A 129 15.07 -39.35 -5.43
C THR A 129 16.19 -38.31 -5.57
N ILE A 130 16.37 -37.80 -6.78
CA ILE A 130 17.50 -36.95 -7.17
C ILE A 130 16.98 -35.56 -7.56
N ILE A 131 17.46 -34.54 -6.84
CA ILE A 131 17.32 -33.14 -7.26
C ILE A 131 18.50 -32.82 -8.14
N HIS A 132 18.26 -32.58 -9.42
CA HIS A 132 19.34 -32.21 -10.32
C HIS A 132 19.78 -30.77 -10.06
N LYS A 133 21.10 -30.55 -9.97
CA LYS A 133 21.69 -29.24 -9.69
C LYS A 133 22.73 -28.86 -10.73
N VAL A 134 22.75 -27.59 -11.10
CA VAL A 134 23.80 -26.98 -11.91
C VAL A 134 24.44 -25.89 -11.06
N ASN A 135 25.76 -25.95 -10.90
CA ASN A 135 26.52 -25.01 -10.06
C ASN A 135 25.97 -24.89 -8.62
N HIS A 136 25.58 -26.03 -8.02
CA HIS A 136 24.96 -26.13 -6.68
C HIS A 136 23.53 -25.55 -6.56
N SER A 137 22.99 -24.91 -7.59
CA SER A 137 21.60 -24.45 -7.65
C SER A 137 20.69 -25.53 -8.23
N PRO A 138 19.47 -25.74 -7.68
CA PRO A 138 18.46 -26.62 -8.28
C PRO A 138 17.79 -25.99 -9.51
N TRP A 139 18.04 -24.70 -9.76
CA TRP A 139 17.44 -23.95 -10.87
C TRP A 139 18.37 -23.90 -12.07
N MET A 140 17.79 -24.13 -13.25
CA MET A 140 18.48 -24.22 -14.52
C MET A 140 17.85 -23.26 -15.53
N ASN A 141 18.65 -22.74 -16.45
CA ASN A 141 18.13 -22.16 -17.68
C ASN A 141 17.66 -23.28 -18.63
N GLU A 142 17.06 -22.91 -19.76
CA GLU A 142 16.52 -23.87 -20.71
C GLU A 142 17.57 -24.84 -21.28
N VAL A 143 18.80 -24.37 -21.55
CA VAL A 143 19.86 -25.21 -22.12
C VAL A 143 20.33 -26.25 -21.10
N ASP A 144 20.63 -25.81 -19.88
CA ASP A 144 21.04 -26.67 -18.75
C ASP A 144 19.94 -27.69 -18.39
N PHE A 145 18.67 -27.28 -18.50
CA PHE A 145 17.52 -28.17 -18.34
C PHE A 145 17.49 -29.26 -19.41
N ILE A 146 17.60 -28.90 -20.68
CA ILE A 146 17.60 -29.87 -21.80
C ILE A 146 18.78 -30.84 -21.65
N GLU A 147 19.98 -30.36 -21.31
CA GLU A 147 21.14 -31.22 -21.02
C GLU A 147 20.86 -32.18 -19.85
N THR A 148 20.19 -31.70 -18.80
CA THR A 148 19.82 -32.54 -17.65
C THR A 148 18.83 -33.63 -18.04
N LEU A 149 17.83 -33.33 -18.89
CA LEU A 149 16.90 -34.32 -19.40
C LEU A 149 17.59 -35.45 -20.18
N THR A 150 18.69 -35.18 -20.89
CA THR A 150 19.44 -36.23 -21.60
C THR A 150 20.01 -37.31 -20.68
N LYS A 151 20.20 -36.99 -19.39
CA LYS A 151 20.78 -37.88 -18.38
C LYS A 151 19.74 -38.79 -17.71
N ILE A 152 18.45 -38.46 -17.79
CA ILE A 152 17.37 -39.22 -17.16
C ILE A 152 17.07 -40.48 -17.99
N LYS A 153 17.00 -41.64 -17.36
CA LYS A 153 16.71 -42.93 -18.02
C LYS A 153 15.70 -43.73 -17.23
N ALA A 154 14.73 -44.32 -17.93
CA ALA A 154 13.74 -45.22 -17.34
C ALA A 154 14.41 -46.54 -16.93
N ALA A 155 14.62 -46.74 -15.63
CA ALA A 155 15.24 -47.93 -15.05
C ALA A 155 14.91 -48.05 -13.56
N GLY A 156 15.03 -49.24 -12.96
CA GLY A 156 14.73 -49.44 -11.53
C GLY A 156 13.23 -49.32 -11.23
N GLY A 157 12.88 -48.97 -9.99
CA GLY A 157 11.50 -48.79 -9.52
C GLY A 157 10.96 -49.95 -8.67
N GLY A 158 11.58 -51.13 -8.73
CA GLY A 158 11.19 -52.24 -7.87
C GLY A 158 9.74 -52.70 -8.07
N ASP A 159 8.93 -52.62 -7.00
CA ASP A 159 7.51 -52.98 -7.00
C ASP A 159 6.59 -51.75 -7.06
N LEU A 160 5.61 -51.79 -7.98
CA LEU A 160 4.55 -50.78 -8.03
C LEU A 160 3.68 -50.84 -6.76
N PRO A 161 3.28 -49.68 -6.17
CA PRO A 161 3.42 -48.30 -6.69
C PRO A 161 4.73 -47.56 -6.32
N GLU A 162 4.98 -46.39 -6.92
CA GLU A 162 6.20 -45.57 -6.73
C GLU A 162 6.07 -44.53 -5.61
N THR A 163 7.12 -43.73 -5.30
CA THR A 163 7.11 -42.77 -4.15
C THR A 163 7.12 -41.27 -4.52
N PRO A 164 6.12 -40.74 -5.26
CA PRO A 164 6.08 -39.32 -5.66
C PRO A 164 5.94 -38.34 -4.49
N ILE A 165 5.40 -38.78 -3.34
CA ILE A 165 5.25 -37.90 -2.16
C ILE A 165 6.62 -37.49 -1.60
N ASP A 166 7.63 -38.35 -1.71
CA ASP A 166 9.00 -38.00 -1.31
C ASP A 166 9.56 -36.88 -2.20
N ALA A 167 9.40 -37.00 -3.51
CA ALA A 167 9.81 -35.99 -4.47
C ALA A 167 9.07 -34.65 -4.30
N LEU A 168 7.75 -34.70 -4.06
CA LEU A 168 6.95 -33.51 -3.77
C LEU A 168 7.34 -32.85 -2.44
N GLY A 169 7.82 -33.63 -1.46
CA GLY A 169 8.29 -33.11 -0.19
C GLY A 169 9.47 -32.14 -0.33
N TYR A 170 10.36 -32.36 -1.29
CA TYR A 170 11.46 -31.44 -1.62
C TYR A 170 11.01 -30.12 -2.24
N LEU A 171 9.81 -30.06 -2.82
CA LEU A 171 9.22 -28.79 -3.26
C LEU A 171 8.77 -27.94 -2.07
N ALA A 172 8.45 -28.57 -0.94
CA ALA A 172 7.77 -27.98 0.21
C ALA A 172 8.66 -27.80 1.45
N ASP A 173 9.88 -28.35 1.47
CA ASP A 173 10.76 -28.32 2.65
C ASP A 173 11.44 -26.96 2.91
N GLY A 174 11.31 -26.01 1.98
CA GLY A 174 11.86 -24.66 2.05
C GLY A 174 13.39 -24.58 1.93
N THR A 175 14.09 -25.69 1.70
CA THR A 175 15.57 -25.73 1.67
C THR A 175 16.15 -26.38 0.42
N SER A 176 15.35 -27.20 -0.26
CA SER A 176 15.80 -27.98 -1.42
C SER A 176 15.51 -27.27 -2.73
N MET A 177 14.26 -26.86 -2.95
CA MET A 177 13.87 -25.98 -4.06
C MET A 177 13.78 -24.55 -3.55
N LEU A 178 14.81 -23.75 -3.83
CA LEU A 178 14.96 -22.37 -3.37
C LEU A 178 14.13 -21.41 -4.23
N TRP A 179 12.80 -21.51 -4.13
CA TRP A 179 11.84 -20.75 -4.94
C TRP A 179 12.04 -19.24 -4.83
N SER A 180 11.87 -18.53 -5.94
CA SER A 180 11.77 -17.07 -5.95
C SER A 180 10.53 -16.61 -5.20
N SER A 181 10.70 -15.60 -4.36
CA SER A 181 9.59 -14.96 -3.67
C SER A 181 8.70 -14.13 -4.61
N ASP A 182 9.22 -13.70 -5.77
CA ASP A 182 8.54 -12.91 -6.80
C ASP A 182 8.08 -13.70 -8.03
N ALA A 183 8.32 -15.01 -8.09
CA ALA A 183 7.96 -15.83 -9.24
C ALA A 183 6.64 -16.58 -9.03
N HIS A 184 5.93 -16.82 -10.13
CA HIS A 184 4.86 -17.83 -10.15
C HIS A 184 5.46 -19.23 -10.04
N LYS A 185 4.95 -20.04 -9.12
CA LYS A 185 5.53 -21.35 -8.76
C LYS A 185 4.68 -22.49 -9.29
N PHE A 186 5.31 -23.35 -10.11
CA PHE A 186 4.66 -24.49 -10.72
C PHE A 186 5.42 -25.78 -10.46
N ALA A 187 4.67 -26.86 -10.25
CA ALA A 187 5.19 -28.20 -10.24
C ALA A 187 4.40 -29.08 -11.21
N VAL A 188 5.08 -29.98 -11.93
CA VAL A 188 4.44 -30.93 -12.85
C VAL A 188 4.92 -32.33 -12.52
N VAL A 189 4.01 -33.17 -12.02
CA VAL A 189 4.29 -34.58 -11.73
C VAL A 189 4.04 -35.43 -12.97
N LEU A 190 5.01 -36.23 -13.40
CA LEU A 190 4.93 -37.06 -14.60
C LEU A 190 5.13 -38.53 -14.22
N THR A 191 4.07 -39.35 -14.31
CA THR A 191 4.11 -40.76 -13.85
C THR A 191 3.10 -41.65 -14.56
N ASP A 192 3.47 -42.91 -14.79
CA ASP A 192 2.58 -43.94 -15.30
C ASP A 192 2.04 -44.88 -14.22
N ALA A 193 2.29 -44.57 -12.93
CA ALA A 193 2.00 -45.42 -11.79
C ALA A 193 1.16 -44.72 -10.70
N SER A 194 0.60 -45.53 -9.79
CA SER A 194 0.01 -45.05 -8.52
C SER A 194 1.12 -44.67 -7.52
N TYR A 195 0.76 -44.20 -6.32
CA TYR A 195 1.71 -43.75 -5.30
C TYR A 195 1.73 -44.62 -4.02
N LYS A 196 2.89 -44.67 -3.36
CA LYS A 196 3.16 -45.08 -1.97
C LYS A 196 3.23 -43.83 -1.09
N VAL A 197 2.86 -43.99 0.19
CA VAL A 197 2.91 -42.89 1.18
C VAL A 197 4.29 -42.70 1.81
N ASN A 198 5.21 -43.63 1.59
CA ASN A 198 6.56 -43.56 2.15
C ASN A 198 7.30 -42.32 1.65
N ASN A 199 7.80 -41.51 2.58
CA ASN A 199 8.64 -40.34 2.32
C ASN A 199 9.43 -39.95 3.58
N ARG A 200 10.48 -39.15 3.40
CA ARG A 200 11.34 -38.61 4.47
C ARG A 200 10.82 -37.31 5.10
N HIS A 201 9.77 -36.72 4.53
CA HIS A 201 9.26 -35.40 4.91
C HIS A 201 8.06 -35.45 5.88
N GLY A 202 7.57 -36.66 6.22
CA GLY A 202 6.52 -36.86 7.21
C GLY A 202 5.07 -36.71 6.71
N TYR A 203 4.85 -36.57 5.40
CA TYR A 203 3.50 -36.45 4.85
C TYR A 203 2.79 -37.81 4.83
N THR A 204 1.53 -37.88 5.24
CA THR A 204 0.81 -39.16 5.35
C THR A 204 -0.10 -39.48 4.16
N SER A 205 -0.32 -38.54 3.25
CA SER A 205 -1.16 -38.70 2.07
C SER A 205 -0.86 -37.65 0.99
N LEU A 206 -1.33 -37.88 -0.25
CA LEU A 206 -1.30 -36.86 -1.31
C LEU A 206 -2.06 -35.58 -0.93
N SER A 207 -3.12 -35.70 -0.13
CA SER A 207 -3.89 -34.53 0.33
C SER A 207 -3.11 -33.67 1.32
N ASP A 208 -2.24 -34.28 2.13
CA ASP A 208 -1.44 -33.54 3.11
C ASP A 208 -0.37 -32.71 2.41
N ILE A 209 0.37 -33.31 1.47
CA ILE A 209 1.36 -32.57 0.67
C ILE A 209 0.68 -31.55 -0.27
N ALA A 210 -0.47 -31.86 -0.86
CA ALA A 210 -1.20 -30.90 -1.70
C ALA A 210 -1.60 -29.62 -0.96
N LYS A 211 -1.99 -29.73 0.32
CA LYS A 211 -2.28 -28.58 1.17
C LYS A 211 -1.03 -27.75 1.42
N GLU A 212 0.10 -28.40 1.69
CA GLU A 212 1.35 -27.69 1.93
C GLU A 212 1.84 -26.95 0.68
N LEU A 213 1.79 -27.60 -0.49
CA LEU A 213 2.09 -26.94 -1.77
C LEU A 213 1.15 -25.75 -2.03
N SER A 214 -0.15 -25.89 -1.73
CA SER A 214 -1.13 -24.80 -1.85
C SER A 214 -0.84 -23.64 -0.88
N ASN A 215 -0.46 -23.92 0.37
CA ASN A 215 -0.04 -22.92 1.35
C ASN A 215 1.18 -22.10 0.85
N GLN A 216 2.10 -22.77 0.14
CA GLN A 216 3.28 -22.16 -0.45
C GLN A 216 3.03 -21.58 -1.85
N LYS A 217 1.76 -21.56 -2.31
CA LYS A 217 1.32 -21.07 -3.63
C LYS A 217 1.99 -21.79 -4.81
N ILE A 218 2.32 -23.08 -4.65
CA ILE A 218 2.88 -23.94 -5.70
C ILE A 218 1.74 -24.66 -6.41
N ASN A 219 1.43 -24.21 -7.64
CA ASN A 219 0.41 -24.83 -8.47
C ASN A 219 0.95 -26.17 -9.03
N THR A 220 0.27 -27.28 -8.73
CA THR A 220 0.77 -28.63 -9.04
C THR A 220 -0.12 -29.34 -10.05
N SER A 221 0.42 -29.57 -11.24
CA SER A 221 -0.21 -30.34 -12.31
C SER A 221 0.33 -31.75 -12.39
N VAL A 222 -0.44 -32.65 -13.01
CA VAL A 222 -0.11 -34.07 -13.09
C VAL A 222 -0.34 -34.60 -14.50
N ILE A 223 0.71 -35.15 -15.11
CA ILE A 223 0.65 -35.85 -16.39
C ILE A 223 0.73 -37.35 -16.10
N THR A 224 -0.40 -38.05 -16.23
CA THR A 224 -0.49 -39.47 -15.88
C THR A 224 -1.40 -40.25 -16.83
N GLY A 225 -1.43 -41.58 -16.69
CA GLY A 225 -2.39 -42.41 -17.42
C GLY A 225 -3.82 -42.13 -16.95
N THR A 226 -4.80 -42.14 -17.87
CA THR A 226 -6.21 -41.82 -17.56
C THR A 226 -6.81 -42.64 -16.41
N TYR A 227 -6.28 -43.84 -16.16
CA TYR A 227 -6.65 -44.70 -15.04
C TYR A 227 -6.32 -44.10 -13.66
N TYR A 228 -5.27 -43.29 -13.55
CA TYR A 228 -4.80 -42.69 -12.31
C TYR A 228 -5.29 -41.26 -12.07
N ASN A 229 -6.11 -40.68 -12.96
CA ASN A 229 -6.63 -39.31 -12.81
C ASN A 229 -7.25 -39.05 -11.42
N ASN A 230 -8.13 -39.95 -10.96
CA ASN A 230 -8.77 -39.80 -9.64
C ASN A 230 -7.78 -39.99 -8.47
N THR A 231 -6.69 -40.73 -8.69
CA THR A 231 -5.66 -41.00 -7.67
C THR A 231 -4.90 -39.72 -7.33
N TYR A 232 -4.56 -38.92 -8.35
CA TYR A 232 -3.79 -37.68 -8.20
C TYR A 232 -4.65 -36.41 -8.15
N LEU A 233 -5.98 -36.53 -8.24
CA LEU A 233 -6.92 -35.41 -8.13
C LEU A 233 -6.68 -34.51 -6.90
N PRO A 234 -6.26 -35.00 -5.72
CA PRO A 234 -5.97 -34.12 -4.59
C PRO A 234 -4.88 -33.06 -4.88
N LEU A 235 -3.85 -33.38 -5.67
CA LEU A 235 -2.80 -32.42 -6.02
C LEU A 235 -3.38 -31.28 -6.86
N THR A 236 -4.10 -31.62 -7.93
CA THR A 236 -4.60 -30.65 -8.90
C THR A 236 -5.78 -29.84 -8.37
N SER A 237 -6.74 -30.49 -7.70
CA SER A 237 -7.92 -29.80 -7.15
C SER A 237 -7.62 -28.88 -5.96
N THR A 238 -6.54 -29.15 -5.20
CA THR A 238 -6.15 -28.32 -4.03
C THR A 238 -5.24 -27.16 -4.42
N THR A 239 -4.39 -27.35 -5.43
CA THR A 239 -3.39 -26.35 -5.84
C THR A 239 -3.78 -25.56 -7.09
N GLY A 240 -4.86 -25.95 -7.77
CA GLY A 240 -5.34 -25.31 -9.01
C GLY A 240 -4.64 -25.79 -10.28
N GLY A 241 -3.95 -26.93 -10.26
CA GLY A 241 -3.32 -27.53 -11.44
C GLY A 241 -4.27 -28.39 -12.27
N VAL A 242 -3.75 -29.02 -13.34
CA VAL A 242 -4.55 -29.87 -14.25
C VAL A 242 -4.00 -31.27 -14.38
N ILE A 243 -4.86 -32.18 -14.85
CA ILE A 243 -4.48 -33.55 -15.17
C ILE A 243 -4.43 -33.72 -16.69
N GLY A 244 -3.25 -34.06 -17.21
CA GLY A 244 -3.01 -34.42 -18.61
C GLY A 244 -2.78 -35.91 -18.80
N ASN A 245 -2.94 -36.39 -20.04
CA ASN A 245 -2.70 -37.79 -20.38
C ASN A 245 -1.25 -37.99 -20.84
N ILE A 246 -0.47 -38.79 -20.10
CA ILE A 246 0.94 -39.08 -20.42
C ILE A 246 1.16 -39.77 -21.78
N ARG A 247 0.09 -40.39 -22.33
CA ARG A 247 0.10 -41.03 -23.65
C ARG A 247 -0.22 -40.08 -24.81
N ALA A 248 -0.69 -38.87 -24.52
CA ALA A 248 -0.91 -37.88 -25.57
C ALA A 248 0.45 -37.46 -26.15
N THR A 249 0.55 -37.41 -27.47
CA THR A 249 1.78 -37.02 -28.17
C THR A 249 2.12 -35.54 -27.98
N ASP A 250 1.13 -34.73 -27.58
CA ASP A 250 1.16 -33.27 -27.51
C ASP A 250 0.61 -32.72 -26.18
N PHE A 251 0.83 -33.41 -25.05
CA PHE A 251 0.38 -32.90 -23.75
C PHE A 251 1.06 -31.58 -23.35
N SER A 252 2.13 -31.17 -24.04
CA SER A 252 2.67 -29.82 -23.93
C SER A 252 1.60 -28.75 -24.19
N ASN A 253 0.62 -28.99 -25.07
CA ASN A 253 -0.50 -28.08 -25.30
C ASN A 253 -1.40 -27.92 -24.06
N VAL A 254 -1.61 -29.00 -23.30
CA VAL A 254 -2.37 -28.95 -22.03
C VAL A 254 -1.61 -28.13 -20.99
N LEU A 255 -0.29 -28.28 -20.93
CA LEU A 255 0.57 -27.46 -20.07
C LEU A 255 0.61 -25.99 -20.55
N GLN A 256 0.60 -25.73 -21.86
CA GLN A 256 0.53 -24.39 -22.44
C GLN A 256 -0.79 -23.69 -22.10
N GLU A 257 -1.94 -24.32 -22.34
CA GLU A 257 -3.25 -23.76 -22.01
C GLU A 257 -3.37 -23.45 -20.51
N LEU A 258 -2.83 -24.33 -19.65
CA LEU A 258 -2.78 -24.09 -18.22
C LEU A 258 -1.84 -22.93 -17.89
N ALA A 259 -0.64 -22.91 -18.45
CA ALA A 259 0.32 -21.84 -18.23
C ALA A 259 -0.27 -20.50 -18.67
N ASP A 260 -0.95 -20.45 -19.80
CA ASP A 260 -1.67 -19.27 -20.27
C ASP A 260 -2.85 -18.88 -19.35
N THR A 261 -3.51 -19.84 -18.71
CA THR A 261 -4.63 -19.61 -17.78
C THR A 261 -4.15 -19.19 -16.38
N VAL A 262 -3.06 -19.77 -15.88
CA VAL A 262 -2.52 -19.52 -14.53
C VAL A 262 -1.55 -18.34 -14.53
N MET A 263 -0.75 -18.18 -15.58
CA MET A 263 0.07 -16.97 -15.77
C MET A 263 -0.69 -15.84 -16.44
N GLY A 264 -1.92 -16.09 -16.93
CA GLY A 264 -2.83 -15.08 -17.49
C GLY A 264 -2.07 -13.96 -18.18
N ILE A 265 -1.57 -14.18 -19.41
CA ILE A 265 -0.78 -13.20 -20.18
C ILE A 265 -1.62 -11.92 -20.44
N THR A 266 -1.98 -11.14 -19.43
CA THR A 266 -1.23 -10.01 -18.87
C THR A 266 -1.85 -9.70 -17.49
N ASN A 267 -1.24 -10.07 -16.36
CA ASN A 267 -1.65 -9.46 -15.08
C ASN A 267 -1.07 -8.04 -14.99
N LYS A 268 -1.67 -7.13 -15.76
CA LYS A 268 -1.95 -5.82 -15.17
C LYS A 268 -2.74 -6.11 -13.90
N ALA A 269 -2.36 -5.48 -12.78
CA ALA A 269 -3.08 -5.55 -11.52
C ALA A 269 -4.59 -5.63 -11.82
N LYS A 270 -5.32 -6.61 -11.30
CA LYS A 270 -6.75 -6.72 -11.63
C LYS A 270 -7.43 -5.45 -11.11
N LYS A 271 -7.90 -4.58 -12.02
CA LYS A 271 -8.50 -3.29 -11.67
C LYS A 271 -9.99 -3.26 -11.93
N ALA A 272 -10.69 -2.44 -11.15
CA ALA A 272 -12.09 -2.16 -11.38
C ALA A 272 -12.42 -0.68 -11.24
N ILE A 273 -13.39 -0.20 -12.03
CA ILE A 273 -14.10 1.05 -11.75
C ILE A 273 -15.45 0.69 -11.14
N TYR A 274 -15.69 1.21 -9.93
CA TYR A 274 -16.94 1.05 -9.22
C TYR A 274 -17.76 2.34 -9.31
N VAL A 275 -18.94 2.22 -9.91
CA VAL A 275 -19.98 3.24 -9.86
C VAL A 275 -20.80 3.06 -8.59
N LEU A 276 -20.66 4.00 -7.66
CA LEU A 276 -21.37 3.97 -6.37
C LEU A 276 -22.55 4.95 -6.40
N PRO A 277 -23.80 4.46 -6.34
CA PRO A 277 -24.98 5.30 -6.52
C PRO A 277 -25.28 6.23 -5.33
N GLY A 278 -26.10 7.24 -5.59
CA GLY A 278 -26.70 8.11 -4.57
C GLY A 278 -27.81 7.45 -3.77
N TYR A 279 -28.35 8.19 -2.81
CA TYR A 279 -29.55 7.81 -2.07
C TYR A 279 -30.70 7.48 -3.05
N LEU A 280 -31.47 6.42 -2.78
CA LEU A 280 -32.52 5.91 -3.69
C LEU A 280 -32.00 5.44 -5.07
N GLY A 281 -30.68 5.34 -5.27
CA GLY A 281 -30.09 5.01 -6.56
C GLY A 281 -30.07 3.52 -6.85
N SER A 282 -30.12 2.66 -5.83
CA SER A 282 -30.14 1.19 -5.98
C SER A 282 -31.55 0.64 -5.86
N GLN A 283 -31.82 -0.42 -6.62
CA GLN A 283 -32.99 -1.28 -6.48
C GLN A 283 -32.85 -2.13 -5.22
N LEU A 284 -33.94 -2.32 -4.48
CA LEU A 284 -33.96 -3.12 -3.25
C LEU A 284 -34.88 -4.31 -3.39
N TYR A 285 -34.43 -5.49 -2.96
CA TYR A 285 -35.14 -6.75 -3.13
C TYR A 285 -35.48 -7.38 -1.79
N ASN A 286 -36.52 -8.20 -1.76
CA ASN A 286 -36.93 -8.94 -0.58
C ASN A 286 -35.93 -10.05 -0.30
N SER A 287 -35.43 -10.11 0.95
CA SER A 287 -34.44 -11.08 1.36
C SER A 287 -34.91 -12.54 1.28
N SER A 288 -36.23 -12.79 1.37
CA SER A 288 -36.78 -14.16 1.46
C SER A 288 -37.19 -14.76 0.12
N ASN A 289 -37.65 -13.94 -0.83
CA ASN A 289 -38.18 -14.43 -2.11
C ASN A 289 -37.60 -13.71 -3.34
N SER A 290 -36.72 -12.72 -3.15
CA SER A 290 -36.10 -11.93 -4.23
C SER A 290 -37.07 -11.06 -5.04
N ASP A 291 -38.28 -10.82 -4.53
CA ASP A 291 -39.19 -9.86 -5.18
C ASP A 291 -38.62 -8.44 -5.07
N LEU A 292 -38.70 -7.68 -6.14
CA LEU A 292 -38.29 -6.28 -6.18
C LEU A 292 -39.23 -5.44 -5.28
N LEU A 293 -38.66 -4.86 -4.21
CA LEU A 293 -39.36 -4.03 -3.22
C LEU A 293 -39.28 -2.54 -3.55
N TRP A 294 -38.15 -2.10 -4.10
CA TRP A 294 -37.90 -0.71 -4.48
C TRP A 294 -37.54 -0.61 -5.96
N ILE A 295 -38.57 -0.30 -6.74
CA ILE A 295 -38.62 0.12 -8.15
C ILE A 295 -37.83 -0.73 -9.16
N ASP A 296 -38.59 -1.40 -10.03
CA ASP A 296 -38.58 -1.36 -11.51
C ASP A 296 -39.56 -2.43 -12.01
N LYS A 297 -40.83 -2.07 -12.05
CA LYS A 297 -41.72 -2.50 -13.13
C LYS A 297 -42.57 -1.31 -13.50
N ARG A 298 -42.76 -1.07 -14.79
CA ARG A 298 -43.89 -0.31 -15.34
C ARG A 298 -45.19 -0.97 -14.87
N ILE A 299 -45.68 -0.60 -13.68
CA ILE A 299 -46.82 -1.24 -13.00
C ILE A 299 -48.07 -1.09 -13.87
N SER A 300 -48.66 -2.23 -14.27
CA SER A 300 -50.03 -2.33 -14.79
C SER A 300 -51.00 -2.40 -13.60
N LEU A 301 -52.04 -1.57 -13.63
CA LEU A 301 -52.94 -1.27 -12.50
C LEU A 301 -53.97 -2.37 -12.19
N ASP A 302 -54.02 -2.82 -10.93
CA ASP A 302 -55.26 -3.24 -10.27
C ASP A 302 -55.32 -2.76 -8.80
N ASN A 303 -56.46 -2.94 -8.13
CA ASN A 303 -56.67 -2.50 -6.73
C ASN A 303 -55.77 -3.21 -5.69
N ASN A 304 -55.05 -4.27 -6.07
CA ASN A 304 -54.14 -4.95 -5.15
C ASN A 304 -52.82 -4.18 -4.98
N THR A 305 -52.44 -3.34 -5.96
CA THR A 305 -51.14 -2.66 -5.96
C THR A 305 -51.02 -1.57 -4.89
N LEU A 306 -52.12 -0.90 -4.52
CA LEU A 306 -52.17 0.08 -3.41
C LEU A 306 -52.00 -0.57 -2.02
N LYS A 307 -52.50 -1.81 -1.87
CA LYS A 307 -52.24 -2.66 -0.69
C LYS A 307 -50.80 -3.16 -0.67
N GLU A 308 -50.21 -3.44 -1.84
CA GLU A 308 -48.80 -3.78 -1.95
C GLU A 308 -47.93 -2.62 -1.47
N ILE A 309 -48.08 -1.39 -1.96
CA ILE A 309 -47.16 -0.29 -1.56
C ILE A 309 -47.19 0.01 -0.05
N THR A 310 -48.39 0.06 0.54
CA THR A 310 -48.53 0.24 2.00
C THR A 310 -48.02 -0.99 2.79
N GLY A 311 -48.10 -2.19 2.22
CA GLY A 311 -47.49 -3.42 2.77
C GLY A 311 -45.97 -3.52 2.58
N THR A 312 -45.44 -3.06 1.45
CA THR A 312 -44.02 -3.02 1.07
C THR A 312 -43.23 -2.10 1.99
N THR A 313 -43.84 -1.01 2.46
CA THR A 313 -43.19 -0.12 3.45
C THR A 313 -42.86 -0.84 4.75
N ASN A 314 -43.58 -1.91 5.13
CA ASN A 314 -43.21 -2.70 6.31
C ASN A 314 -41.99 -3.59 6.09
N TYR A 315 -41.63 -3.91 4.83
CA TYR A 315 -40.38 -4.61 4.50
C TYR A 315 -39.19 -3.66 4.43
N LEU A 316 -39.45 -2.40 4.04
CA LEU A 316 -38.45 -1.33 3.94
C LEU A 316 -38.14 -0.67 5.30
N LYS A 317 -39.00 -0.84 6.31
CA LYS A 317 -38.77 -0.33 7.66
C LYS A 317 -37.75 -1.17 8.42
N ALA A 318 -36.66 -0.54 8.83
CA ALA A 318 -35.80 -1.07 9.87
C ALA A 318 -36.45 -0.92 11.26
N ASP A 319 -35.94 -1.63 12.25
CA ASP A 319 -36.33 -1.43 13.65
C ASP A 319 -35.74 -0.13 14.23
N VAL A 320 -36.07 0.16 15.50
CA VAL A 320 -35.67 1.41 16.17
C VAL A 320 -34.15 1.60 16.30
N ASN A 321 -33.36 0.55 16.11
CA ASN A 321 -31.90 0.63 16.14
C ASN A 321 -31.31 0.77 14.74
N GLY A 322 -32.14 0.80 13.70
CA GLY A 322 -31.70 0.82 12.31
C GLY A 322 -31.13 -0.53 11.85
N VAL A 323 -31.60 -1.64 12.43
CA VAL A 323 -31.23 -3.00 12.03
C VAL A 323 -32.45 -3.78 11.51
N ASN A 324 -32.20 -4.97 10.96
CA ASN A 324 -33.20 -5.97 10.56
C ASN A 324 -34.13 -5.60 9.40
N THR A 325 -33.64 -4.87 8.39
CA THR A 325 -34.37 -4.72 7.13
C THR A 325 -34.51 -6.07 6.44
N LYS A 326 -35.71 -6.43 5.93
CA LYS A 326 -35.94 -7.66 5.14
C LYS A 326 -35.53 -7.48 3.67
N ILE A 327 -34.41 -6.81 3.49
CA ILE A 327 -33.92 -6.28 2.22
C ILE A 327 -32.60 -6.97 1.89
N LYS A 328 -32.40 -7.26 0.61
CA LYS A 328 -31.10 -7.59 0.03
C LYS A 328 -30.85 -6.74 -1.21
N ILE A 329 -29.58 -6.63 -1.58
CA ILE A 329 -29.13 -6.09 -2.86
C ILE A 329 -28.91 -7.23 -3.86
N ASP A 330 -29.05 -6.94 -5.15
CA ASP A 330 -28.83 -7.91 -6.22
C ASP A 330 -28.13 -7.25 -7.40
N MET A 331 -26.80 -7.34 -7.44
CA MET A 331 -25.97 -6.78 -8.50
C MET A 331 -26.26 -7.36 -9.89
N SER A 332 -26.82 -8.58 -9.96
CA SER A 332 -27.10 -9.21 -11.25
C SER A 332 -28.33 -8.64 -11.93
N ASN A 333 -29.30 -8.19 -11.13
CA ASN A 333 -30.56 -7.61 -11.62
C ASN A 333 -30.57 -6.08 -11.59
N ASP A 334 -29.66 -5.45 -10.85
CA ASP A 334 -29.51 -3.99 -10.78
C ASP A 334 -28.16 -3.55 -11.36
N GLN A 335 -28.15 -3.27 -12.67
CA GLN A 335 -26.93 -2.92 -13.41
C GLN A 335 -26.74 -1.43 -13.64
N TYR A 336 -27.83 -0.64 -13.63
CA TYR A 336 -27.82 0.79 -13.93
C TYR A 336 -28.52 1.65 -12.86
N GLY A 337 -28.91 1.02 -11.75
CA GLY A 337 -29.69 1.65 -10.71
C GLY A 337 -31.17 1.76 -11.06
N VAL A 338 -31.88 2.54 -10.24
CA VAL A 338 -33.29 2.84 -10.44
C VAL A 338 -33.48 3.69 -11.71
N PHE A 339 -34.43 3.30 -12.57
CA PHE A 339 -34.74 3.95 -13.86
C PHE A 339 -33.54 4.11 -14.80
N ASP A 340 -32.54 3.24 -14.69
CA ASP A 340 -31.32 3.31 -15.48
C ASP A 340 -30.58 4.66 -15.34
N THR A 341 -30.72 5.34 -14.19
CA THR A 341 -30.15 6.68 -13.92
C THR A 341 -28.65 6.75 -14.21
N TYR A 342 -27.92 5.66 -13.98
CA TYR A 342 -26.45 5.62 -14.16
C TYR A 342 -26.02 5.00 -15.50
N GLN A 343 -26.96 4.68 -16.39
CA GLN A 343 -26.66 4.02 -17.65
C GLN A 343 -25.68 4.81 -18.50
N GLU A 344 -25.90 6.12 -18.70
CA GLU A 344 -25.01 6.94 -19.52
C GLU A 344 -23.58 7.02 -18.96
N LEU A 345 -23.44 7.12 -17.63
CA LEU A 345 -22.14 7.08 -16.95
C LEU A 345 -21.46 5.72 -17.14
N ILE A 346 -22.16 4.62 -16.90
CA ILE A 346 -21.61 3.27 -16.99
C ILE A 346 -21.22 2.94 -18.43
N GLU A 347 -22.08 3.23 -19.41
CA GLU A 347 -21.76 3.04 -20.83
C GLU A 347 -20.57 3.90 -21.26
N LYS A 348 -20.44 5.12 -20.74
CA LYS A 348 -19.27 5.97 -21.00
C LYS A 348 -17.99 5.37 -20.42
N LEU A 349 -18.02 4.89 -19.18
CA LEU A 349 -16.87 4.28 -18.52
C LEU A 349 -16.49 2.96 -19.19
N ASP A 350 -17.48 2.13 -19.54
CA ASP A 350 -17.28 0.89 -20.28
C ASP A 350 -16.59 1.13 -21.61
N LYS A 351 -17.14 2.03 -22.42
CA LYS A 351 -16.55 2.41 -23.71
C LYS A 351 -15.11 2.92 -23.59
N ASP A 352 -14.82 3.65 -22.52
CA ASP A 352 -13.56 4.36 -22.36
C ASP A 352 -12.45 3.53 -21.69
N PHE A 353 -12.81 2.55 -20.85
CA PHE A 353 -11.89 1.91 -19.91
C PHE A 353 -12.05 0.41 -19.76
N SER A 354 -13.13 -0.20 -20.29
CA SER A 354 -13.34 -1.64 -20.08
C SER A 354 -12.36 -2.49 -20.86
N ILE A 355 -12.01 -3.64 -20.29
CA ILE A 355 -11.12 -4.62 -20.91
C ILE A 355 -11.68 -5.05 -22.29
N GLU A 356 -13.00 -5.23 -22.40
CA GLU A 356 -13.67 -5.60 -23.65
C GLU A 356 -13.47 -4.56 -24.77
N ASN A 357 -13.33 -3.28 -24.39
CA ASN A 357 -13.08 -2.17 -25.31
C ASN A 357 -11.58 -1.79 -25.42
N GLY A 358 -10.68 -2.64 -24.93
CA GLY A 358 -9.22 -2.43 -25.00
C GLY A 358 -8.62 -1.58 -23.88
N GLY A 359 -9.39 -1.34 -22.80
CA GLY A 359 -8.92 -0.71 -21.56
C GLY A 359 -8.35 -1.71 -20.54
N GLU A 360 -8.37 -1.34 -19.26
CA GLU A 360 -7.69 -2.07 -18.17
C GLU A 360 -8.59 -2.42 -16.98
N TYR A 361 -9.86 -2.01 -17.02
CA TYR A 361 -10.74 -2.08 -15.85
C TYR A 361 -11.96 -2.97 -16.10
N ASP A 362 -12.36 -3.71 -15.09
CA ASP A 362 -13.74 -4.20 -14.99
C ASP A 362 -14.65 -3.05 -14.52
N ILE A 363 -15.80 -2.86 -15.17
CA ILE A 363 -16.74 -1.79 -14.80
C ILE A 363 -17.91 -2.38 -14.02
N HIS A 364 -18.11 -1.91 -12.80
CA HIS A 364 -19.15 -2.41 -11.89
C HIS A 364 -20.06 -1.29 -11.42
N PHE A 365 -21.36 -1.50 -11.54
CA PHE A 365 -22.32 -0.79 -10.69
C PHE A 365 -22.47 -1.54 -9.37
N PHE A 366 -22.25 -0.87 -8.24
CA PHE A 366 -22.39 -1.49 -6.93
C PHE A 366 -23.64 -0.98 -6.20
N PRO A 367 -24.78 -1.69 -6.30
CA PRO A 367 -25.95 -1.37 -5.50
C PRO A 367 -25.69 -1.61 -4.02
N TYR A 368 -26.19 -0.72 -3.16
CA TYR A 368 -26.16 -0.89 -1.71
C TYR A 368 -27.54 -0.61 -1.11
N ASN A 369 -27.73 -1.05 0.13
CA ASN A 369 -28.94 -0.74 0.88
C ASN A 369 -28.90 0.73 1.33
N TRP A 370 -29.43 1.63 0.51
CA TRP A 370 -29.49 3.05 0.82
C TRP A 370 -30.39 3.39 2.01
N LEU A 371 -31.14 2.42 2.58
CA LEU A 371 -31.81 2.59 3.87
C LEU A 371 -30.95 2.15 5.06
N GLY A 372 -29.92 1.33 4.82
CA GLY A 372 -29.08 0.69 5.81
C GLY A 372 -28.00 1.61 6.38
N ASP A 373 -27.01 1.04 7.05
CA ASP A 373 -25.83 1.77 7.54
C ASP A 373 -24.74 1.81 6.47
N LEU A 374 -24.18 2.99 6.19
CA LEU A 374 -23.05 3.14 5.26
C LEU A 374 -21.83 2.35 5.72
N ASN A 375 -21.62 2.16 7.03
CA ASN A 375 -20.52 1.36 7.53
C ASN A 375 -20.66 -0.12 7.17
N ASP A 376 -21.89 -0.67 7.20
CA ASP A 376 -22.17 -2.02 6.73
C ASP A 376 -21.98 -2.11 5.21
N SER A 377 -22.53 -1.14 4.46
CA SER A 377 -22.42 -1.10 2.99
C SER A 377 -20.95 -1.02 2.51
N ALA A 378 -20.11 -0.24 3.20
CA ALA A 378 -18.68 -0.17 2.90
C ALA A 378 -17.94 -1.49 3.22
N LYS A 379 -18.43 -2.26 4.21
CA LYS A 379 -17.91 -3.60 4.48
C LYS A 379 -18.32 -4.57 3.38
N ASP A 380 -19.55 -4.49 2.88
CA ASP A 380 -20.00 -5.30 1.77
C ASP A 380 -19.23 -4.99 0.47
N LEU A 381 -18.97 -3.70 0.20
CA LEU A 381 -18.11 -3.26 -0.90
C LEU A 381 -16.69 -3.83 -0.77
N GLN A 382 -16.10 -3.75 0.44
CA GLN A 382 -14.79 -4.35 0.71
C GLN A 382 -14.76 -5.86 0.49
N ASN A 383 -15.76 -6.58 0.98
CA ASN A 383 -15.87 -8.02 0.79
C ASN A 383 -15.98 -8.37 -0.70
N HIS A 384 -16.74 -7.59 -1.47
CA HIS A 384 -16.87 -7.79 -2.90
C HIS A 384 -15.55 -7.54 -3.64
N ILE A 385 -14.90 -6.39 -3.40
CA ILE A 385 -13.59 -6.04 -3.99
C ILE A 385 -12.56 -7.14 -3.71
N ASN A 386 -12.49 -7.61 -2.46
CA ASN A 386 -11.54 -8.65 -2.06
C ASN A 386 -11.87 -10.02 -2.64
N LYS A 387 -13.16 -10.39 -2.69
CA LYS A 387 -13.62 -11.65 -3.29
C LYS A 387 -13.30 -11.72 -4.78
N GLU A 388 -13.50 -10.62 -5.50
CA GLU A 388 -13.18 -10.53 -6.92
C GLU A 388 -11.68 -10.41 -7.19
N GLY A 389 -10.85 -10.23 -6.16
CA GLY A 389 -9.39 -10.19 -6.28
C GLY A 389 -8.88 -8.88 -6.89
N TYR A 390 -9.61 -7.77 -6.75
CA TYR A 390 -9.15 -6.47 -7.25
C TYR A 390 -8.02 -5.90 -6.38
N GLU A 391 -6.93 -5.51 -7.03
CA GLU A 391 -5.75 -4.91 -6.42
C GLU A 391 -5.86 -3.39 -6.35
N LYS A 392 -6.42 -2.78 -7.40
CA LYS A 392 -6.68 -1.34 -7.48
C LYS A 392 -8.11 -1.07 -7.94
N VAL A 393 -8.75 -0.07 -7.36
CA VAL A 393 -10.09 0.36 -7.72
C VAL A 393 -10.14 1.86 -7.94
N VAL A 394 -10.97 2.28 -8.90
CA VAL A 394 -11.40 3.65 -9.06
C VAL A 394 -12.84 3.75 -8.58
N PHE A 395 -13.14 4.69 -7.68
CA PHE A 395 -14.51 5.01 -7.34
C PHE A 395 -15.00 6.18 -8.17
N VAL A 396 -16.11 6.00 -8.88
CA VAL A 396 -16.89 7.08 -9.47
C VAL A 396 -18.23 7.10 -8.77
N THR A 397 -18.48 8.09 -7.94
CA THR A 397 -19.62 8.07 -7.03
C THR A 397 -20.59 9.18 -7.33
N HIS A 398 -21.84 9.00 -6.95
CA HIS A 398 -22.84 10.05 -6.95
C HIS A 398 -23.45 10.24 -5.55
N SER A 399 -23.62 11.48 -5.11
CA SER A 399 -24.35 11.83 -3.90
C SER A 399 -23.84 11.03 -2.68
N THR A 400 -24.71 10.35 -1.94
CA THR A 400 -24.38 9.46 -0.81
C THR A 400 -23.33 8.39 -1.13
N GLY A 401 -23.18 7.98 -2.39
CA GLY A 401 -22.10 7.10 -2.83
C GLY A 401 -20.70 7.66 -2.51
N GLY A 402 -20.56 8.99 -2.46
CA GLY A 402 -19.32 9.64 -2.05
C GLY A 402 -19.02 9.47 -0.55
N LEU A 403 -20.04 9.50 0.29
CA LEU A 403 -19.90 9.14 1.71
C LEU A 403 -19.60 7.64 1.86
N LEU A 404 -20.14 6.77 1.01
CA LEU A 404 -19.82 5.34 0.99
C LEU A 404 -18.34 5.10 0.65
N ALA A 405 -17.81 5.73 -0.41
CA ALA A 405 -16.39 5.65 -0.76
C ALA A 405 -15.49 6.21 0.35
N SER A 406 -15.88 7.35 0.94
CA SER A 406 -15.16 7.94 2.08
C SER A 406 -15.13 6.99 3.29
N THR A 407 -16.26 6.32 3.56
CA THR A 407 -16.39 5.32 4.63
C THR A 407 -15.57 4.06 4.34
N TYR A 408 -15.45 3.66 3.08
CA TYR A 408 -14.56 2.57 2.67
C TYR A 408 -13.09 2.93 2.92
N ALA A 409 -12.65 4.11 2.49
CA ALA A 409 -11.28 4.60 2.68
C ALA A 409 -10.93 4.76 4.17
N ALA A 410 -11.86 5.23 5.00
CA ALA A 410 -11.64 5.42 6.43
C ALA A 410 -11.39 4.12 7.21
N LYS A 411 -11.81 2.95 6.69
CA LYS A 411 -11.75 1.68 7.43
C LYS A 411 -10.33 1.17 7.70
N SER A 412 -9.40 1.33 6.77
CA SER A 412 -8.04 0.81 6.91
C SER A 412 -7.05 1.44 5.94
N ARG A 413 -5.76 1.38 6.28
CA ARG A 413 -4.66 1.71 5.37
C ARG A 413 -4.71 0.89 4.06
N GLU A 414 -5.00 -0.41 4.16
CA GLU A 414 -5.15 -1.30 3.00
C GLU A 414 -6.24 -0.82 2.04
N ASN A 415 -7.39 -0.36 2.56
CA ASN A 415 -8.45 0.16 1.71
C ASN A 415 -8.02 1.43 0.99
N LYS A 416 -7.30 2.35 1.64
CA LYS A 416 -6.75 3.54 0.97
C LYS A 416 -5.78 3.15 -0.14
N LEU A 417 -4.87 2.22 0.12
CA LEU A 417 -3.91 1.71 -0.87
C LEU A 417 -4.60 1.04 -2.07
N LYS A 418 -5.76 0.41 -1.88
CA LYS A 418 -6.56 -0.16 -2.96
C LYS A 418 -7.23 0.92 -3.83
N VAL A 419 -7.48 2.13 -3.32
CA VAL A 419 -8.12 3.19 -4.12
C VAL A 419 -7.08 3.94 -4.94
N GLU A 420 -7.06 3.67 -6.25
CA GLU A 420 -6.21 4.38 -7.20
C GLU A 420 -6.71 5.81 -7.41
N LYS A 421 -8.04 5.98 -7.49
CA LYS A 421 -8.67 7.30 -7.63
C LYS A 421 -10.10 7.30 -7.10
N ALA A 422 -10.53 8.41 -6.51
CA ALA A 422 -11.90 8.64 -6.06
C ALA A 422 -12.45 9.92 -6.70
N ILE A 423 -13.42 9.79 -7.59
CA ILE A 423 -14.15 10.89 -8.22
C ILE A 423 -15.53 10.95 -7.58
N LEU A 424 -15.75 11.95 -6.73
CA LEU A 424 -16.96 12.09 -5.95
C LEU A 424 -17.85 13.17 -6.56
N ILE A 425 -18.98 12.78 -7.17
CA ILE A 425 -19.94 13.67 -7.81
C ILE A 425 -21.07 14.02 -6.84
N ALA A 426 -21.32 15.31 -6.63
CA ALA A 426 -22.28 15.87 -5.68
C ALA A 426 -22.23 15.27 -4.25
N PRO A 427 -21.04 15.00 -3.66
CA PRO A 427 -20.98 14.27 -2.40
C PRO A 427 -21.43 15.16 -1.22
N PRO A 428 -22.37 14.74 -0.36
CA PRO A 428 -22.74 15.52 0.83
C PRO A 428 -21.69 15.34 1.95
N LEU A 429 -20.44 15.76 1.71
CA LEU A 429 -19.31 15.51 2.61
C LEU A 429 -19.52 16.15 3.98
N PHE A 430 -20.14 17.32 4.07
CA PHE A 430 -20.54 17.93 5.35
C PHE A 430 -22.03 17.66 5.69
N GLY A 431 -22.75 16.88 4.88
CA GLY A 431 -24.17 16.60 5.04
C GLY A 431 -25.06 17.60 4.32
N THR A 432 -26.38 17.42 4.43
CA THR A 432 -27.40 18.26 3.79
C THR A 432 -28.68 18.32 4.61
N TYR A 433 -29.33 19.49 4.65
CA TYR A 433 -30.65 19.63 5.25
C TYR A 433 -31.77 18.95 4.44
N ALA A 434 -31.54 18.60 3.17
CA ALA A 434 -32.49 17.81 2.37
C ALA A 434 -32.83 16.47 3.05
N ALA A 435 -31.92 15.92 3.87
CA ALA A 435 -32.14 14.71 4.63
C ALA A 435 -33.26 14.83 5.70
N LEU A 436 -33.57 16.04 6.17
CA LEU A 436 -34.67 16.25 7.14
C LEU A 436 -36.04 16.17 6.48
N GLU A 437 -36.18 16.58 5.22
CA GLU A 437 -37.47 16.62 4.53
C GLU A 437 -38.20 15.25 4.51
N PRO A 438 -37.58 14.11 4.14
CA PRO A 438 -38.27 12.83 4.17
C PRO A 438 -38.47 12.28 5.59
N ILE A 439 -37.70 12.73 6.59
CA ILE A 439 -37.86 12.31 7.98
C ILE A 439 -39.00 13.09 8.66
N GLU A 440 -38.99 14.41 8.54
CA GLU A 440 -39.92 15.33 9.22
C GLU A 440 -41.21 15.56 8.42
N LEU A 441 -41.12 15.69 7.10
CA LEU A 441 -42.23 16.04 6.21
C LEU A 441 -42.79 14.84 5.45
N GLY A 442 -41.97 13.81 5.22
CA GLY A 442 -42.38 12.57 4.56
C GLY A 442 -42.43 12.62 3.03
N MET A 443 -41.82 13.64 2.42
CA MET A 443 -41.65 13.75 0.97
C MET A 443 -40.48 14.71 0.65
N THR A 444 -39.82 14.50 -0.50
CA THR A 444 -38.85 15.42 -1.11
C THR A 444 -39.16 15.58 -2.61
N LYS A 445 -38.47 16.50 -3.29
CA LYS A 445 -38.49 16.66 -4.77
C LYS A 445 -38.19 15.34 -5.48
N GLU A 446 -37.06 14.71 -5.14
CA GLU A 446 -36.59 13.44 -5.75
C GLU A 446 -37.60 12.29 -5.56
N TRP A 447 -38.21 12.18 -4.38
CA TRP A 447 -39.23 11.16 -4.13
C TRP A 447 -40.47 11.39 -4.99
N LYS A 448 -40.92 12.64 -5.12
CA LYS A 448 -42.06 13.01 -5.95
C LYS A 448 -41.79 12.69 -7.41
N GLU A 449 -40.66 13.13 -7.96
CA GLU A 449 -40.28 12.88 -9.36
C GLU A 449 -40.20 11.38 -9.67
N LYS A 450 -39.57 10.58 -8.80
CA LYS A 450 -39.48 9.12 -8.96
C LYS A 450 -40.85 8.43 -8.87
N LEU A 451 -41.77 8.95 -8.06
CA LEU A 451 -43.14 8.43 -7.99
C LEU A 451 -43.99 8.89 -9.20
N ASP A 452 -43.83 10.13 -9.63
CA ASP A 452 -44.50 10.70 -10.81
C ASP A 452 -44.08 9.96 -12.09
N SER A 453 -42.78 9.73 -12.29
CA SER A 453 -42.23 9.02 -13.45
C SER A 453 -42.66 7.56 -13.51
N ALA A 454 -42.88 6.91 -12.36
CA ALA A 454 -43.50 5.59 -12.26
C ALA A 454 -45.00 5.60 -12.63
N GLY A 455 -45.59 6.78 -12.87
CA GLY A 455 -47.03 6.99 -13.06
C GLY A 455 -47.84 6.71 -11.80
N PHE A 456 -47.19 6.51 -10.65
CA PHE A 456 -47.80 6.09 -9.40
C PHE A 456 -48.85 7.10 -8.93
N ILE A 457 -48.45 8.37 -8.99
CA ILE A 457 -49.24 9.52 -8.59
C ILE A 457 -50.45 9.69 -9.51
N THR A 458 -50.24 9.80 -10.83
CA THR A 458 -51.30 10.00 -11.82
C THR A 458 -52.33 8.86 -11.81
N ARG A 459 -51.92 7.66 -11.37
CA ARG A 459 -52.76 6.46 -11.33
C ARG A 459 -53.49 6.23 -10.01
N MET A 460 -53.03 6.79 -8.88
CA MET A 460 -53.79 6.81 -7.60
C MET A 460 -54.97 7.79 -7.62
N ILE A 461 -54.95 8.77 -8.53
CA ILE A 461 -55.89 9.90 -8.61
C ILE A 461 -57.08 9.59 -9.56
N SER A 462 -57.32 8.31 -9.91
CA SER A 462 -58.45 7.94 -10.79
C SER A 462 -59.82 8.06 -10.08
N PRO A 463 -60.87 8.65 -10.69
CA PRO A 463 -62.09 9.09 -9.98
C PRO A 463 -63.05 7.97 -9.50
N ILE A 464 -62.70 6.70 -9.59
CA ILE A 464 -63.69 5.59 -9.53
C ILE A 464 -63.96 5.06 -8.10
N LEU A 465 -63.21 5.48 -7.07
CA LEU A 465 -63.30 4.87 -5.72
C LEU A 465 -63.88 5.72 -4.58
N GLY A 466 -64.35 6.95 -4.81
CA GLY A 466 -65.09 7.71 -3.78
C GLY A 466 -64.35 7.96 -2.45
N ILE A 467 -63.02 7.83 -2.43
CA ILE A 467 -62.13 8.20 -1.33
C ILE A 467 -61.43 9.50 -1.76
N GLY A 468 -61.47 10.55 -0.94
CA GLY A 468 -60.83 11.85 -1.24
C GLY A 468 -59.32 11.73 -1.45
N LEU A 469 -58.78 12.56 -2.34
CA LEU A 469 -57.37 12.49 -2.80
C LEU A 469 -56.38 12.63 -1.64
N GLY A 470 -56.74 13.41 -0.62
CA GLY A 470 -55.95 13.63 0.58
C GLY A 470 -55.70 12.44 1.48
N ALA A 471 -56.72 11.59 1.69
CA ALA A 471 -56.60 10.44 2.58
C ALA A 471 -55.59 9.40 2.05
N THR A 472 -55.35 9.40 0.73
CA THR A 472 -54.37 8.53 0.07
C THR A 472 -52.96 9.13 0.15
N ALA A 473 -52.80 10.43 -0.12
CA ALA A 473 -51.54 11.16 0.02
C ALA A 473 -50.97 11.07 1.44
N GLN A 474 -51.83 11.23 2.46
CA GLN A 474 -51.48 11.11 3.88
C GLN A 474 -50.85 9.76 4.23
N LYS A 475 -51.37 8.67 3.66
CA LYS A 475 -50.82 7.33 3.90
C LYS A 475 -49.44 7.17 3.28
N VAL A 476 -49.17 7.82 2.15
CA VAL A 476 -47.85 7.80 1.50
C VAL A 476 -46.83 8.54 2.36
N TYR A 477 -47.12 9.79 2.78
CA TYR A 477 -46.20 10.58 3.61
C TYR A 477 -45.92 9.91 4.95
N SER A 478 -46.96 9.41 5.64
CA SER A 478 -46.78 8.64 6.87
C SER A 478 -45.95 7.37 6.67
N SER A 479 -46.06 6.72 5.52
CA SER A 479 -45.28 5.52 5.20
C SER A 479 -43.80 5.84 4.95
N ILE A 480 -43.52 6.95 4.24
CA ILE A 480 -42.15 7.44 4.00
C ILE A 480 -41.51 7.84 5.32
N LYS A 481 -42.16 8.66 6.15
CA LYS A 481 -41.68 8.99 7.50
C LYS A 481 -41.37 7.73 8.30
N GLY A 482 -42.27 6.74 8.25
CA GLY A 482 -42.06 5.47 8.95
C GLY A 482 -40.81 4.72 8.48
N MET A 483 -40.49 4.78 7.19
CA MET A 483 -39.31 4.14 6.59
C MET A 483 -38.02 4.89 6.94
N THR A 484 -37.99 6.21 6.73
CA THR A 484 -36.80 7.04 6.94
C THR A 484 -36.50 7.28 8.43
N LYS A 485 -37.52 7.29 9.28
CA LYS A 485 -37.37 7.42 10.75
C LYS A 485 -36.39 6.43 11.34
N ASN A 486 -36.27 5.24 10.76
CA ASN A 486 -35.37 4.20 11.23
C ASN A 486 -34.24 3.87 10.24
N SER A 487 -34.00 4.68 9.21
CA SER A 487 -32.94 4.44 8.22
C SER A 487 -31.62 5.08 8.67
N PRO A 488 -30.55 4.33 9.03
CA PRO A 488 -29.28 4.96 9.40
C PRO A 488 -28.74 5.92 8.35
N THR A 489 -28.76 5.56 7.06
CA THR A 489 -28.27 6.43 5.98
C THR A 489 -29.01 7.78 5.92
N SER A 490 -30.33 7.81 6.17
CA SER A 490 -31.08 9.08 6.23
C SER A 490 -30.51 10.04 7.29
N TYR A 491 -30.11 9.52 8.45
CA TYR A 491 -29.49 10.33 9.50
C TYR A 491 -28.02 10.63 9.21
N GLN A 492 -27.30 9.70 8.59
CA GLN A 492 -25.89 9.87 8.25
C GLN A 492 -25.65 10.99 7.22
N LEU A 493 -26.69 11.39 6.48
CA LEU A 493 -26.69 12.55 5.58
C LEU A 493 -26.92 13.89 6.28
N LEU A 494 -27.25 13.91 7.58
CA LEU A 494 -27.49 15.15 8.30
C LEU A 494 -26.23 16.05 8.35
N PRO A 495 -26.42 17.37 8.50
CA PRO A 495 -25.35 18.33 8.72
C PRO A 495 -24.36 17.92 9.82
N SER A 496 -23.08 17.93 9.48
CA SER A 496 -21.96 17.74 10.42
C SER A 496 -21.63 19.04 11.16
N LEU A 497 -20.67 19.00 12.09
CA LEU A 497 -20.25 20.20 12.82
C LEU A 497 -19.63 21.25 11.88
N GLU A 498 -18.91 20.81 10.87
CA GLU A 498 -18.34 21.63 9.80
C GLU A 498 -19.44 22.37 9.04
N TYR A 499 -20.53 21.68 8.69
CA TYR A 499 -21.70 22.31 8.07
C TYR A 499 -22.35 23.33 9.00
N LEU A 500 -22.63 22.95 10.26
CA LEU A 500 -23.32 23.83 11.22
C LEU A 500 -22.54 25.12 11.51
N LYS A 501 -21.21 25.08 11.45
CA LYS A 501 -20.38 26.28 11.60
C LYS A 501 -20.54 27.26 10.43
N LEU A 502 -20.86 26.75 9.24
CA LEU A 502 -21.03 27.56 8.02
C LEU A 502 -22.50 27.96 7.80
N MET A 503 -23.43 27.03 8.00
CA MET A 503 -24.87 27.16 7.82
C MET A 503 -25.58 26.59 9.06
N PRO A 504 -25.71 27.38 10.14
CA PRO A 504 -26.23 26.89 11.41
C PRO A 504 -27.73 26.62 11.35
N GLN A 505 -28.20 25.56 12.03
CA GLN A 505 -29.63 25.37 12.28
C GLN A 505 -30.16 26.54 13.12
N ILE A 506 -31.41 26.94 12.92
CA ILE A 506 -32.04 28.00 13.71
C ILE A 506 -33.06 27.40 14.66
N TYR A 507 -32.98 27.76 15.94
CA TYR A 507 -34.00 27.46 16.93
C TYR A 507 -34.82 28.70 17.25
N ALA A 508 -36.06 28.75 16.76
CA ALA A 508 -36.99 29.84 17.02
C ALA A 508 -37.68 29.64 18.37
N SER A 509 -37.22 30.37 19.39
CA SER A 509 -37.82 30.38 20.74
C SER A 509 -38.35 31.77 21.07
N ASP A 510 -39.60 31.88 21.51
CA ASP A 510 -40.18 33.10 22.09
C ASP A 510 -39.85 34.42 21.33
N PHE A 511 -40.01 34.41 20.00
CA PHE A 511 -39.78 35.53 19.08
C PHE A 511 -38.31 35.92 18.78
N SER A 512 -37.32 35.18 19.31
CA SER A 512 -35.90 35.29 18.92
C SER A 512 -35.37 33.97 18.35
N GLY A 513 -34.68 34.01 17.22
CA GLY A 513 -33.90 32.87 16.74
C GLY A 513 -32.60 32.72 17.55
N GLU A 514 -32.09 31.51 17.70
CA GLU A 514 -30.71 31.29 18.11
C GLU A 514 -30.04 30.33 17.12
N PRO A 515 -28.84 30.66 16.60
CA PRO A 515 -28.09 29.73 15.77
C PRO A 515 -27.59 28.57 16.62
N VAL A 516 -27.76 27.36 16.12
CA VAL A 516 -27.38 26.10 16.77
C VAL A 516 -26.03 25.66 16.21
N LEU A 517 -24.99 25.84 17.02
CA LEU A 517 -23.59 25.73 16.59
C LEU A 517 -22.87 24.49 17.13
N ALA A 518 -23.47 23.79 18.09
CA ALA A 518 -22.89 22.64 18.76
C ALA A 518 -23.73 21.39 18.48
N LEU A 519 -23.05 20.24 18.28
CA LEU A 519 -23.70 18.97 17.99
C LEU A 519 -24.68 18.53 19.09
N ASP A 520 -24.35 18.75 20.37
CA ASP A 520 -25.24 18.37 21.47
C ASP A 520 -26.57 19.12 21.45
N ASN A 521 -26.52 20.44 21.19
CA ASN A 521 -27.73 21.26 21.05
C ASN A 521 -28.51 20.88 19.78
N TYR A 522 -27.79 20.65 18.68
CA TYR A 522 -28.37 20.19 17.42
C TYR A 522 -29.14 18.87 17.60
N TYR A 523 -28.51 17.85 18.19
CA TYR A 523 -29.17 16.59 18.48
C TYR A 523 -30.28 16.73 19.51
N SER A 524 -30.13 17.58 20.53
CA SER A 524 -31.20 17.84 21.51
C SER A 524 -32.45 18.42 20.85
N ILE A 525 -32.28 19.37 19.94
CA ILE A 525 -33.37 19.99 19.18
C ILE A 525 -34.00 18.97 18.24
N LEU A 526 -33.21 18.21 17.47
CA LEU A 526 -33.75 17.15 16.61
C LEU A 526 -34.52 16.11 17.43
N ASN A 527 -33.94 15.61 18.52
CA ASN A 527 -34.53 14.57 19.38
C ASN A 527 -35.80 15.03 20.11
N GLY A 528 -36.08 16.34 20.14
CA GLY A 528 -37.36 16.88 20.60
C GLY A 528 -38.53 16.67 19.64
N SER A 529 -38.26 16.35 18.36
CA SER A 529 -39.27 16.07 17.35
C SER A 529 -39.80 14.64 17.47
N SER A 530 -41.10 14.45 17.27
CA SER A 530 -41.75 13.13 17.32
C SER A 530 -41.40 12.25 16.11
N ASN A 531 -40.92 12.85 15.02
CA ASN A 531 -40.52 12.13 13.80
C ASN A 531 -39.09 11.62 13.87
N ILE A 532 -38.25 12.23 14.69
CA ILE A 532 -36.83 11.90 14.83
C ILE A 532 -36.66 10.68 15.76
N ASN A 533 -35.72 9.81 15.40
CA ASN A 533 -35.28 8.70 16.22
C ASN A 533 -33.92 9.03 16.85
N SER A 534 -33.92 9.25 18.17
CA SER A 534 -32.71 9.60 18.92
C SER A 534 -31.62 8.54 18.88
N ASN A 535 -31.97 7.27 18.61
CA ASN A 535 -30.96 6.23 18.44
C ASN A 535 -30.07 6.48 17.23
N LEU A 536 -30.60 7.11 16.18
CA LEU A 536 -29.90 7.33 14.90
C LEU A 536 -29.32 8.74 14.76
N THR A 537 -29.64 9.68 15.65
CA THR A 537 -28.95 10.97 15.73
C THR A 537 -27.61 10.83 16.48
N ASN A 538 -27.67 10.40 17.75
CA ASN A 538 -26.48 10.23 18.60
C ASN A 538 -26.56 9.07 19.62
N GLY A 539 -27.60 8.23 19.58
CA GLY A 539 -27.85 7.23 20.63
C GLY A 539 -27.17 5.86 20.46
N ASN A 540 -26.69 5.48 19.27
CA ASN A 540 -26.07 4.18 19.03
C ASN A 540 -24.93 4.18 17.98
N SER A 541 -24.35 3.01 17.71
CA SER A 541 -23.22 2.83 16.78
C SER A 541 -23.59 2.88 15.28
N ARG A 542 -24.85 3.18 14.95
CA ARG A 542 -25.34 3.42 13.58
C ARG A 542 -25.76 4.86 13.36
N SER A 543 -25.61 5.68 14.40
CA SER A 543 -26.05 7.06 14.41
C SER A 543 -25.21 7.97 13.52
N HIS A 544 -25.77 9.12 13.17
CA HIS A 544 -25.05 10.21 12.52
C HIS A 544 -23.76 10.56 13.27
N ASN A 545 -23.86 10.75 14.60
CA ASN A 545 -22.71 11.06 15.44
C ASN A 545 -21.61 9.98 15.34
N TYR A 546 -21.97 8.71 15.37
CA TYR A 546 -21.00 7.62 15.31
C TYR A 546 -20.29 7.56 13.95
N LEU A 547 -21.02 7.70 12.83
CA LEU A 547 -20.38 7.75 11.52
C LEU A 547 -19.39 8.91 11.43
N ARG A 548 -19.82 10.11 11.82
CA ARG A 548 -18.99 11.32 11.72
C ARG A 548 -17.77 11.27 12.63
N GLN A 549 -17.98 11.01 13.91
CA GLN A 549 -16.92 11.16 14.93
C GLN A 549 -16.04 9.92 15.04
N THR A 550 -16.61 8.72 14.88
CA THR A 550 -15.86 7.47 15.09
C THR A 550 -15.37 6.88 13.78
N VAL A 551 -16.23 6.75 12.76
CA VAL A 551 -15.87 6.04 11.53
C VAL A 551 -15.04 6.92 10.59
N LEU A 552 -15.44 8.18 10.42
CA LEU A 552 -14.75 9.16 9.56
C LEU A 552 -13.68 9.98 10.33
N GLY A 553 -13.46 9.69 11.61
CA GLY A 553 -12.43 10.34 12.43
C GLY A 553 -12.70 11.83 12.76
N GLY A 554 -13.94 12.29 12.59
CA GLY A 554 -14.35 13.67 12.89
C GLY A 554 -14.00 14.71 11.83
N ASP A 555 -13.18 14.36 10.84
CA ASP A 555 -12.79 15.22 9.72
C ASP A 555 -12.63 14.38 8.45
N ILE A 556 -13.70 14.35 7.64
CA ILE A 556 -13.76 13.56 6.41
C ILE A 556 -12.74 14.05 5.36
N VAL A 557 -12.35 15.32 5.39
CA VAL A 557 -11.42 15.89 4.40
C VAL A 557 -10.05 15.25 4.56
N LYS A 558 -9.59 15.03 5.80
CA LYS A 558 -8.32 14.33 6.07
C LYS A 558 -8.29 12.91 5.52
N VAL A 559 -9.39 12.18 5.65
CA VAL A 559 -9.51 10.82 5.07
C VAL A 559 -9.33 10.87 3.56
N LEU A 560 -9.95 11.84 2.90
CA LEU A 560 -9.93 11.99 1.45
C LEU A 560 -8.63 12.59 0.90
N GLN A 561 -7.86 13.31 1.71
CA GLN A 561 -6.52 13.79 1.34
C GLN A 561 -5.51 12.65 1.19
N GLU A 562 -5.72 11.54 1.89
CA GLU A 562 -4.89 10.32 1.81
C GLU A 562 -5.31 9.38 0.68
N VAL A 563 -6.19 9.85 -0.22
CA VAL A 563 -6.64 9.17 -1.42
C VAL A 563 -6.54 10.16 -2.58
N ASP A 564 -6.30 9.71 -3.81
CA ASP A 564 -6.37 10.61 -4.97
C ASP A 564 -7.83 11.01 -5.25
N THR A 565 -8.29 12.06 -4.58
CA THR A 565 -9.70 12.48 -4.58
C THR A 565 -9.93 13.70 -5.46
N THR A 566 -10.93 13.62 -6.32
CA THR A 566 -11.50 14.75 -7.08
C THR A 566 -12.97 14.89 -6.75
N LEU A 567 -13.37 16.10 -6.36
CA LEU A 567 -14.74 16.47 -6.06
C LEU A 567 -15.38 17.16 -7.27
N ILE A 568 -16.63 16.84 -7.56
CA ILE A 568 -17.44 17.45 -8.62
C ILE A 568 -18.75 17.93 -7.99
N GLY A 569 -19.17 19.14 -8.29
CA GLY A 569 -20.43 19.71 -7.79
C GLY A 569 -20.96 20.81 -8.69
N SER A 570 -22.04 21.45 -8.24
CA SER A 570 -22.69 22.56 -8.91
C SER A 570 -22.95 23.66 -7.87
N SER A 571 -22.41 24.85 -8.11
CA SER A 571 -22.54 26.00 -7.21
C SER A 571 -23.71 26.93 -7.51
N TYR A 572 -24.47 26.69 -8.59
CA TYR A 572 -25.41 27.69 -9.08
C TYR A 572 -26.59 27.09 -9.85
N GLY A 573 -27.78 27.67 -9.65
CA GLY A 573 -28.97 27.45 -10.49
C GLY A 573 -30.19 26.85 -9.78
N PHE A 574 -30.02 26.20 -8.63
CA PHE A 574 -31.08 25.38 -8.02
C PHE A 574 -31.34 25.71 -6.55
N SER A 575 -32.63 25.76 -6.19
CA SER A 575 -33.08 26.05 -4.83
C SER A 575 -32.73 24.91 -3.88
N THR A 576 -31.68 25.09 -3.10
CA THR A 576 -31.08 24.02 -2.29
C THR A 576 -31.31 24.24 -0.79
N PRO A 577 -31.78 23.23 -0.03
CA PRO A 577 -31.88 23.25 1.42
C PRO A 577 -30.58 23.72 2.12
N ALA A 578 -30.61 24.90 2.74
CA ALA A 578 -29.41 25.51 3.34
C ALA A 578 -29.46 25.58 4.87
N ILE A 579 -30.61 25.91 5.47
CA ILE A 579 -30.76 26.03 6.92
C ILE A 579 -32.11 25.46 7.37
N GLY A 580 -32.08 24.45 8.25
CA GLY A 580 -33.27 23.95 8.93
C GLY A 580 -33.67 24.85 10.12
N VAL A 581 -34.98 25.07 10.30
CA VAL A 581 -35.53 25.89 11.38
C VAL A 581 -36.47 25.05 12.24
N TYR A 582 -36.21 25.01 13.54
CA TYR A 582 -37.04 24.32 14.54
C TYR A 582 -37.66 25.31 15.51
N ALA A 583 -38.80 24.94 16.11
CA ALA A 583 -39.43 25.72 17.17
C ALA A 583 -39.91 24.83 18.32
N LYS A 584 -40.12 25.43 19.48
CA LYS A 584 -40.65 24.74 20.66
C LYS A 584 -42.13 24.38 20.49
N LYS A 585 -42.52 23.17 20.91
CA LYS A 585 -43.92 22.77 21.02
C LYS A 585 -44.54 23.34 22.31
N LEU A 586 -45.84 23.64 22.28
CA LEU A 586 -46.59 24.22 23.41
C LEU A 586 -46.49 23.37 24.70
N PHE A 587 -46.38 22.03 24.55
CA PHE A 587 -46.34 21.06 25.66
C PHE A 587 -44.98 20.38 25.84
N GLY A 588 -43.90 20.99 25.34
CA GLY A 588 -42.54 20.43 25.41
C GLY A 588 -42.15 19.62 24.17
N GLY A 589 -40.84 19.54 23.90
CA GLY A 589 -40.28 19.04 22.64
C GLY A 589 -40.17 20.14 21.57
N THR A 590 -39.81 19.73 20.36
CA THR A 590 -39.57 20.62 19.21
C THR A 590 -40.41 20.18 18.02
N LYS A 591 -40.63 21.10 17.08
CA LYS A 591 -41.22 20.82 15.77
C LYS A 591 -40.37 21.44 14.67
N TYR A 592 -40.21 20.72 13.57
CA TYR A 592 -39.69 21.30 12.34
C TYR A 592 -40.65 22.38 11.87
N LYS A 593 -40.15 23.61 11.72
CA LYS A 593 -40.97 24.79 11.44
C LYS A 593 -40.84 25.22 9.99
N ASP A 594 -39.60 25.24 9.49
CA ASP A 594 -39.29 25.91 8.23
C ASP A 594 -37.91 25.46 7.73
N ILE A 595 -37.63 25.76 6.46
CA ILE A 595 -36.33 25.56 5.82
C ILE A 595 -36.02 26.75 4.93
N ILE A 596 -34.79 27.26 5.06
CA ILE A 596 -34.27 28.34 4.22
C ILE A 596 -33.53 27.68 3.05
N TYR A 597 -33.89 28.08 1.84
CA TYR A 597 -33.25 27.64 0.60
C TYR A 597 -32.26 28.69 0.11
N LYS A 598 -31.19 28.24 -0.55
CA LYS A 598 -30.23 29.09 -1.28
C LYS A 598 -30.03 28.54 -2.68
N LYS A 599 -29.80 29.42 -3.66
CA LYS A 599 -29.42 29.02 -5.03
C LYS A 599 -27.90 28.78 -5.18
N ASP A 600 -27.30 28.12 -4.19
CA ASP A 600 -25.86 27.79 -4.12
C ASP A 600 -25.66 26.28 -3.93
N GLY A 601 -26.01 25.52 -4.97
CA GLY A 601 -26.03 24.06 -4.92
C GLY A 601 -26.71 23.46 -6.14
N ASP A 602 -26.90 22.15 -6.07
CA ASP A 602 -27.48 21.33 -7.15
C ASP A 602 -28.98 21.00 -6.95
N GLY A 603 -29.62 21.61 -5.95
CA GLY A 603 -31.01 21.37 -5.55
C GLY A 603 -31.16 20.39 -4.37
N THR A 604 -30.14 19.58 -4.07
CA THR A 604 -30.13 18.61 -2.97
C THR A 604 -28.96 18.84 -2.01
N VAL A 605 -27.77 19.09 -2.53
CA VAL A 605 -26.52 19.28 -1.78
C VAL A 605 -26.02 20.69 -1.99
N LEU A 606 -25.86 21.43 -0.89
CA LEU A 606 -25.27 22.76 -0.92
C LEU A 606 -23.80 22.66 -1.33
N ASN A 607 -23.33 23.61 -2.14
CA ASN A 607 -21.98 23.61 -2.69
C ASN A 607 -20.89 23.53 -1.62
N ILE A 608 -21.05 24.22 -0.48
CA ILE A 608 -20.11 24.12 0.66
C ILE A 608 -19.90 22.68 1.17
N SER A 609 -20.90 21.82 1.00
CA SER A 609 -20.87 20.42 1.40
C SER A 609 -20.25 19.55 0.30
N ALA A 610 -20.60 19.81 -0.96
CA ALA A 610 -20.01 19.14 -2.13
C ALA A 610 -18.51 19.43 -2.30
N ALA A 611 -18.12 20.68 -2.08
CA ALA A 611 -16.77 21.19 -2.21
C ALA A 611 -15.94 21.02 -0.91
N ALA A 612 -16.60 20.68 0.20
CA ALA A 612 -16.03 20.59 1.56
C ALA A 612 -15.22 21.82 1.97
N THR A 613 -15.73 23.02 1.68
CA THR A 613 -15.06 24.30 1.95
C THR A 613 -16.07 25.42 2.18
N LYS A 614 -15.61 26.56 2.72
CA LYS A 614 -16.42 27.78 2.89
C LYS A 614 -16.69 28.49 1.56
N ASN A 615 -15.69 28.58 0.69
CA ASN A 615 -15.81 29.24 -0.62
C ASN A 615 -15.16 28.39 -1.72
N VAL A 616 -15.69 28.50 -2.94
CA VAL A 616 -15.09 27.88 -4.13
C VAL A 616 -13.71 28.49 -4.37
N GLY A 617 -12.68 27.63 -4.46
CA GLY A 617 -11.29 28.03 -4.66
C GLY A 617 -10.42 27.93 -3.41
N ASP A 618 -11.02 27.88 -2.22
CA ASP A 618 -10.32 27.65 -0.93
C ASP A 618 -10.16 26.13 -0.64
N ASN A 619 -10.27 25.29 -1.66
CA ASN A 619 -10.39 23.85 -1.51
C ASN A 619 -9.04 23.19 -1.23
N VAL A 620 -9.03 22.32 -0.22
CA VAL A 620 -7.89 21.45 0.10
C VAL A 620 -7.84 20.21 -0.81
N LEU A 621 -9.01 19.80 -1.32
CA LEU A 621 -9.16 18.73 -2.30
C LEU A 621 -9.44 19.34 -3.68
N LYS A 622 -9.04 18.65 -4.75
CA LYS A 622 -9.34 19.10 -6.12
C LYS A 622 -10.85 19.17 -6.32
N TYR A 623 -11.36 20.32 -6.73
CA TYR A 623 -12.80 20.55 -6.95
C TYR A 623 -13.08 21.09 -8.35
N LYS A 624 -14.10 20.54 -9.00
CA LYS A 624 -14.62 21.02 -10.27
C LYS A 624 -16.10 21.39 -10.13
N ASP A 625 -16.37 22.66 -10.36
CA ASP A 625 -17.72 23.22 -10.38
C ASP A 625 -18.31 23.20 -11.81
N PHE A 626 -19.50 22.62 -11.95
CA PHE A 626 -20.34 22.65 -13.15
C PHE A 626 -21.64 23.38 -12.83
N LYS A 627 -21.69 24.67 -13.19
CA LYS A 627 -22.83 25.55 -12.89
C LYS A 627 -24.07 25.20 -13.70
N ASN A 628 -25.25 25.39 -13.12
CA ASN A 628 -26.56 25.15 -13.76
C ASN A 628 -26.80 23.70 -14.19
N ILE A 629 -26.22 22.74 -13.48
CA ILE A 629 -26.54 21.32 -13.60
C ILE A 629 -27.19 20.85 -12.30
N ASP A 630 -28.35 20.19 -12.38
CA ASP A 630 -29.03 19.65 -11.19
C ASP A 630 -28.33 18.40 -10.67
N HIS A 631 -28.70 18.01 -9.44
CA HIS A 631 -28.12 16.90 -8.71
C HIS A 631 -28.00 15.61 -9.55
N THR A 632 -29.07 15.21 -10.23
CA THR A 632 -29.13 13.96 -11.01
C THR A 632 -28.54 14.09 -12.41
N GLU A 633 -28.59 15.26 -13.03
CA GLU A 633 -27.98 15.51 -14.33
C GLU A 633 -26.46 15.40 -14.30
N LEU A 634 -25.82 15.60 -13.14
CA LEU A 634 -24.36 15.49 -13.00
C LEU A 634 -23.81 14.10 -13.38
N VAL A 635 -24.63 13.04 -13.41
CA VAL A 635 -24.21 11.69 -13.84
C VAL A 635 -24.63 11.31 -15.26
N SER A 636 -25.22 12.23 -16.03
CA SER A 636 -25.62 12.02 -17.42
C SER A 636 -25.06 13.09 -18.38
N LYS A 637 -24.81 14.31 -17.90
CA LYS A 637 -24.30 15.39 -18.75
C LYS A 637 -22.95 15.07 -19.34
N THR A 638 -22.89 15.09 -20.68
CA THR A 638 -21.72 14.70 -21.47
C THR A 638 -20.43 15.43 -21.07
N GLU A 639 -20.49 16.71 -20.70
CA GLU A 639 -19.32 17.47 -20.27
C GLU A 639 -18.75 17.00 -18.92
N VAL A 640 -19.62 16.62 -17.99
CA VAL A 640 -19.23 16.05 -16.69
C VAL A 640 -18.62 14.67 -16.92
N LEU A 641 -19.28 13.81 -17.71
CA LEU A 641 -18.80 12.48 -18.03
C LEU A 641 -17.43 12.49 -18.74
N ASN A 642 -17.21 13.44 -19.65
CA ASN A 642 -15.91 13.62 -20.30
C ASN A 642 -14.83 14.06 -19.32
N TYR A 643 -15.17 14.93 -18.36
CA TYR A 643 -14.24 15.33 -17.31
C TYR A 643 -13.88 14.14 -16.40
N VAL A 644 -14.87 13.34 -15.98
CA VAL A 644 -14.63 12.09 -15.23
C VAL A 644 -13.66 11.19 -15.98
N SER A 645 -13.88 10.93 -17.27
CA SER A 645 -12.95 10.12 -18.06
C SER A 645 -11.54 10.75 -18.16
N ASN A 646 -11.43 12.06 -18.33
CA ASN A 646 -10.12 12.71 -18.40
C ASN A 646 -9.36 12.61 -17.08
N GLU A 647 -10.06 12.73 -15.95
CA GLU A 647 -9.50 12.54 -14.63
C GLU A 647 -8.98 11.11 -14.45
N ILE A 648 -9.73 10.09 -14.87
CA ILE A 648 -9.28 8.69 -14.79
C ILE A 648 -8.03 8.46 -15.65
N ARG A 649 -7.94 9.10 -16.83
CA ARG A 649 -6.74 9.02 -17.70
C ARG A 649 -5.52 9.79 -17.18
N GLY A 650 -5.68 10.60 -16.12
CA GLY A 650 -4.63 11.54 -15.68
C GLY A 650 -4.32 12.63 -16.71
N ILE A 651 -5.22 12.89 -17.66
CA ILE A 651 -5.01 13.93 -18.67
C ILE A 651 -5.26 15.28 -18.01
N THR A 652 -4.18 16.05 -17.81
CA THR A 652 -4.31 17.47 -17.48
C THR A 652 -4.80 18.19 -18.74
N ALA A 653 -6.11 18.35 -18.87
CA ALA A 653 -6.65 19.14 -19.96
C ALA A 653 -6.11 20.58 -19.84
N MET A 654 -5.53 21.10 -20.92
CA MET A 654 -5.33 22.54 -21.09
C MET A 654 -6.72 23.15 -20.95
N GLU A 655 -6.91 24.06 -19.99
CA GLU A 655 -8.20 24.71 -19.74
C GLU A 655 -8.75 25.26 -21.06
N ALA A 656 -9.69 24.52 -21.66
CA ALA A 656 -10.50 25.04 -22.73
C ALA A 656 -11.38 26.09 -22.07
N TYR A 657 -11.11 27.36 -22.39
CA TYR A 657 -11.98 28.49 -22.08
C TYR A 657 -13.42 28.12 -22.41
N LEU A 658 -14.19 27.70 -21.40
CA LEU A 658 -15.63 27.59 -21.49
C LEU A 658 -16.20 28.93 -21.04
N PHE A 659 -16.89 29.56 -21.97
CA PHE A 659 -17.56 30.85 -21.84
C PHE A 659 -18.29 30.97 -20.50
N SER A 660 -17.81 31.87 -19.63
CA SER A 660 -18.64 32.45 -18.60
C SER A 660 -19.67 33.34 -19.29
N LEU A 661 -20.86 32.81 -19.54
CA LEU A 661 -22.02 33.67 -19.53
C LEU A 661 -22.32 33.93 -18.06
N GLU A 662 -21.83 35.07 -17.55
CA GLU A 662 -22.44 35.71 -16.38
C GLU A 662 -23.93 35.88 -16.71
N GLY A 663 -24.73 34.91 -16.26
CA GLY A 663 -26.16 35.08 -16.18
C GLY A 663 -26.49 36.13 -15.12
N PRO A 664 -27.68 36.74 -15.18
CA PRO A 664 -28.15 37.62 -14.10
C PRO A 664 -28.04 36.88 -12.76
N GLU A 665 -27.75 37.60 -11.66
CA GLU A 665 -27.70 37.04 -10.30
C GLU A 665 -29.07 36.45 -9.91
N LEU A 666 -29.37 35.22 -10.34
CA LEU A 666 -30.60 34.52 -9.99
C LEU A 666 -30.42 33.95 -8.57
N GLY A 667 -30.99 34.64 -7.59
CA GLY A 667 -31.12 34.17 -6.21
C GLY A 667 -32.55 33.76 -5.88
N MET A 668 -32.87 33.74 -4.58
CA MET A 668 -34.24 33.57 -4.09
C MET A 668 -35.08 34.86 -4.20
N SER A 669 -34.50 35.99 -4.63
CA SER A 669 -35.16 37.31 -4.69
C SER A 669 -36.32 37.41 -5.67
N GLU A 670 -36.38 36.50 -6.64
CA GLU A 670 -37.49 36.40 -7.59
C GLU A 670 -38.68 35.59 -7.03
N MET A 671 -38.54 35.07 -5.81
CA MET A 671 -39.55 34.23 -5.18
C MET A 671 -40.26 35.00 -4.05
N VAL A 672 -41.54 34.67 -3.86
CA VAL A 672 -42.27 34.96 -2.63
C VAL A 672 -42.50 33.67 -1.86
N LYS A 673 -42.44 33.77 -0.54
CA LYS A 673 -42.71 32.71 0.42
C LYS A 673 -44.07 32.90 1.05
N LEU A 674 -44.93 31.89 1.03
CA LEU A 674 -46.25 31.90 1.65
C LEU A 674 -46.27 30.87 2.76
N ASN A 675 -46.45 31.30 4.01
CA ASN A 675 -46.70 30.42 5.14
C ASN A 675 -48.20 30.42 5.46
N VAL A 676 -48.86 29.34 5.08
CA VAL A 676 -50.30 29.11 5.20
C VAL A 676 -50.60 28.36 6.49
N ASN A 677 -51.46 28.92 7.34
CA ASN A 677 -51.96 28.29 8.54
C ASN A 677 -53.50 28.37 8.60
N SER A 678 -54.15 27.26 8.94
CA SER A 678 -55.61 27.15 8.99
C SER A 678 -56.03 26.07 9.98
N ASP A 679 -57.15 26.26 10.68
CA ASP A 679 -57.79 25.23 11.51
C ASP A 679 -58.63 24.22 10.71
N VAL A 680 -58.85 24.50 9.42
CA VAL A 680 -59.48 23.61 8.45
C VAL A 680 -58.52 23.25 7.30
N TRP A 681 -58.81 22.17 6.60
CA TRP A 681 -58.13 21.82 5.35
C TRP A 681 -58.43 22.83 4.25
N VAL A 682 -57.40 23.30 3.54
CA VAL A 682 -57.57 24.24 2.43
C VAL A 682 -57.03 23.66 1.12
N ASP A 683 -57.71 24.00 0.04
CA ASP A 683 -57.20 23.83 -1.32
C ASP A 683 -56.44 25.09 -1.72
N ILE A 684 -55.30 24.93 -2.39
CA ILE A 684 -54.45 26.01 -2.89
C ILE A 684 -54.34 25.84 -4.40
N LYS A 685 -54.56 26.90 -5.18
CA LYS A 685 -54.38 26.89 -6.64
C LYS A 685 -53.51 28.07 -7.04
N ILE A 686 -52.47 27.80 -7.82
CA ILE A 686 -51.64 28.79 -8.48
C ILE A 686 -52.13 28.89 -9.91
N VAL A 687 -52.53 30.09 -10.31
CA VAL A 687 -53.18 30.39 -11.58
C VAL A 687 -52.32 31.37 -12.36
N ASP A 688 -52.11 31.14 -13.65
CA ASP A 688 -51.37 32.07 -14.52
C ASP A 688 -52.27 33.17 -15.13
N ASN A 689 -51.68 34.03 -15.96
CA ASN A 689 -52.36 35.11 -16.69
C ASN A 689 -53.48 34.63 -17.63
N ASP A 690 -53.43 33.39 -18.09
CA ASP A 690 -54.45 32.79 -18.97
C ASP A 690 -55.58 32.13 -18.16
N SER A 691 -55.59 32.30 -16.83
CA SER A 691 -56.50 31.65 -15.89
C SER A 691 -56.33 30.12 -15.81
N SER A 692 -55.17 29.60 -16.23
CA SER A 692 -54.84 28.17 -16.15
C SER A 692 -54.25 27.85 -14.78
N VAL A 693 -54.70 26.74 -14.17
CA VAL A 693 -54.09 26.23 -12.93
C VAL A 693 -52.78 25.52 -13.29
N ILE A 694 -51.65 26.14 -12.97
CA ILE A 694 -50.30 25.63 -13.26
C ILE A 694 -49.74 24.77 -12.12
N ALA A 695 -50.10 25.09 -10.89
CA ALA A 695 -49.82 24.27 -9.72
C ALA A 695 -51.01 24.32 -8.75
N SER A 696 -51.23 23.26 -7.99
CA SER A 696 -52.29 23.22 -7.00
C SER A 696 -52.01 22.22 -5.91
N VAL A 697 -52.59 22.46 -4.74
CA VAL A 697 -52.72 21.47 -3.70
C VAL A 697 -54.20 21.27 -3.42
N ILE A 698 -54.74 20.10 -3.76
CA ILE A 698 -56.17 19.80 -3.63
C ILE A 698 -56.34 18.61 -2.70
N ASP A 699 -57.18 18.74 -1.67
CA ASP A 699 -57.30 17.80 -0.56
C ASP A 699 -55.94 17.44 0.06
N GLY A 700 -54.97 18.35 0.04
CA GLY A 700 -53.64 18.06 0.57
C GLY A 700 -52.69 17.32 -0.38
N TYR A 701 -53.07 17.14 -1.64
CA TYR A 701 -52.25 16.53 -2.68
C TYR A 701 -51.64 17.56 -3.65
N PRO A 702 -50.30 17.72 -3.72
CA PRO A 702 -49.65 18.74 -4.55
C PRO A 702 -49.43 18.29 -6.01
N ILE A 703 -49.74 19.16 -6.96
CA ILE A 703 -49.58 19.01 -8.42
C ILE A 703 -48.87 20.27 -8.94
N GLY A 704 -47.93 20.12 -9.88
CA GLY A 704 -47.23 21.26 -10.51
C GLY A 704 -46.14 21.92 -9.67
N PHE A 705 -45.80 21.35 -8.51
CA PHE A 705 -44.63 21.76 -7.72
C PHE A 705 -43.39 21.00 -8.20
N ASP A 706 -42.49 21.70 -8.88
CA ASP A 706 -41.26 21.18 -9.50
C ASP A 706 -40.02 21.27 -8.59
N GLY A 707 -40.10 22.03 -7.50
CA GLY A 707 -39.00 22.19 -6.54
C GLY A 707 -37.97 23.27 -6.91
N ASP A 708 -38.13 23.97 -8.04
CA ASP A 708 -37.26 25.11 -8.41
C ASP A 708 -38.08 26.39 -8.61
N GLU A 709 -39.09 26.34 -9.48
CA GLU A 709 -40.04 27.44 -9.71
C GLU A 709 -41.17 27.42 -8.67
N PHE A 710 -41.65 26.23 -8.31
CA PHE A 710 -42.69 26.03 -7.30
C PHE A 710 -42.24 25.03 -6.24
N ILE A 711 -41.95 25.53 -5.04
CA ILE A 711 -41.53 24.72 -3.90
C ILE A 711 -42.67 24.63 -2.90
N TYR A 712 -42.83 23.47 -2.27
CA TYR A 712 -43.86 23.26 -1.26
C TYR A 712 -43.40 22.29 -0.19
N THR A 713 -43.67 22.61 1.08
CA THR A 713 -43.45 21.70 2.21
C THR A 713 -44.77 20.99 2.57
N PRO A 714 -44.79 19.64 2.66
CA PRO A 714 -45.99 18.87 3.03
C PRO A 714 -46.70 19.35 4.29
N PHE A 715 -48.03 19.29 4.27
CA PHE A 715 -48.86 19.69 5.41
C PHE A 715 -48.50 18.90 6.66
N ASN A 716 -48.51 19.60 7.79
CA ASN A 716 -48.55 18.94 9.09
C ASN A 716 -49.90 18.20 9.25
N ILE A 717 -49.92 16.92 8.85
CA ILE A 717 -51.11 16.06 8.74
C ILE A 717 -51.56 15.44 10.07
N GLU A 718 -50.87 15.71 11.18
CA GLU A 718 -51.18 15.13 12.51
C GLU A 718 -52.11 16.03 13.35
N GLU A 719 -52.25 17.30 13.00
CA GLU A 719 -53.10 18.28 13.68
C GLU A 719 -54.34 18.63 12.84
N LYS A 720 -55.47 18.96 13.47
CA LYS A 720 -56.68 19.39 12.74
C LYS A 720 -56.40 20.75 12.07
N GLY A 721 -56.17 20.78 10.76
CA GLY A 721 -55.91 22.02 10.03
C GLY A 721 -54.95 21.88 8.84
N THR A 722 -54.42 23.00 8.37
CA THR A 722 -53.39 23.10 7.31
C THR A 722 -52.26 24.00 7.81
N GLU A 723 -51.03 23.48 7.84
CA GLU A 723 -49.79 24.26 8.03
C GLU A 723 -48.88 23.92 6.84
N ALA A 724 -48.55 24.91 5.99
CA ALA A 724 -47.81 24.71 4.75
C ALA A 724 -46.96 25.91 4.38
N ILE A 725 -45.79 25.65 3.81
CA ILE A 725 -44.93 26.69 3.22
C ILE A 725 -44.87 26.46 1.72
N LEU A 726 -45.08 27.53 0.95
CA LEU A 726 -44.96 27.55 -0.50
C LEU A 726 -43.90 28.58 -0.88
N TYR A 727 -43.13 28.29 -1.91
CA TYR A 727 -42.36 29.29 -2.64
C TYR A 727 -42.83 29.29 -4.10
N LEU A 728 -43.03 30.48 -4.65
CA LEU A 728 -43.43 30.67 -6.03
C LEU A 728 -42.86 31.99 -6.57
N PRO A 729 -42.84 32.21 -7.89
CA PRO A 729 -42.33 33.46 -8.46
C PRO A 729 -43.14 34.66 -7.95
N ASN A 730 -42.46 35.77 -7.75
CA ASN A 730 -43.01 37.01 -7.20
C ASN A 730 -43.89 37.78 -8.21
N SER A 731 -44.14 37.25 -9.41
CA SER A 731 -44.98 37.85 -10.43
C SER A 731 -45.54 36.80 -11.39
N GLY A 732 -46.59 37.14 -12.14
CA GLY A 732 -47.16 36.31 -13.19
C GLY A 732 -48.23 35.32 -12.74
N TYR A 733 -48.50 35.23 -11.43
CA TYR A 733 -49.40 34.23 -10.85
C TYR A 733 -50.42 34.81 -9.87
N LYS A 734 -51.51 34.08 -9.66
CA LYS A 734 -52.51 34.33 -8.61
C LYS A 734 -52.65 33.09 -7.74
N VAL A 735 -52.59 33.26 -6.43
CA VAL A 735 -52.79 32.17 -5.47
C VAL A 735 -54.20 32.24 -4.91
N VAL A 736 -55.03 31.26 -5.23
CA VAL A 736 -56.41 31.13 -4.75
C VAL A 736 -56.45 30.04 -3.68
N ILE A 737 -56.92 30.39 -2.49
CA ILE A 737 -57.03 29.47 -1.35
C ILE A 737 -58.50 29.33 -0.98
N SER A 738 -59.01 28.11 -0.86
CA SER A 738 -60.43 27.81 -0.66
C SER A 738 -60.68 26.65 0.29
N HIS A 739 -61.89 26.58 0.86
CA HIS A 739 -62.38 25.47 1.66
C HIS A 739 -63.83 25.12 1.29
N GLY A 740 -64.03 23.94 0.70
CA GLY A 740 -65.33 23.49 0.20
C GLY A 740 -65.91 24.44 -0.86
N GLU A 741 -67.23 24.39 -1.08
CA GLU A 741 -67.93 25.29 -2.02
C GLU A 741 -68.93 26.24 -1.33
N ALA A 742 -69.15 26.05 -0.03
CA ALA A 742 -70.14 26.79 0.74
C ALA A 742 -69.59 28.13 1.22
N GLU A 743 -70.39 29.19 1.09
CA GLU A 743 -70.10 30.51 1.61
C GLU A 743 -70.41 30.62 3.11
N GLY A 744 -69.63 31.43 3.82
CA GLY A 744 -69.87 31.76 5.23
C GLY A 744 -69.47 30.67 6.23
N ILE A 745 -68.70 29.66 5.80
CA ILE A 745 -68.14 28.63 6.67
C ILE A 745 -67.07 29.28 7.57
N PRO A 746 -67.17 29.21 8.90
CA PRO A 746 -66.14 29.74 9.80
C PRO A 746 -64.81 29.02 9.59
N VAL A 747 -63.74 29.80 9.46
CA VAL A 747 -62.35 29.32 9.39
C VAL A 747 -61.47 30.22 10.24
N ASN A 748 -60.37 29.73 10.78
CA ASN A 748 -59.32 30.55 11.38
C ASN A 748 -58.09 30.44 10.49
N PHE A 749 -58.02 31.31 9.48
CA PHE A 749 -57.02 31.25 8.43
C PHE A 749 -56.06 32.44 8.49
N THR A 750 -54.77 32.15 8.34
CA THR A 750 -53.70 33.13 8.16
C THR A 750 -52.77 32.72 7.02
N VAL A 751 -52.36 33.66 6.19
CA VAL A 751 -51.23 33.48 5.26
C VAL A 751 -50.23 34.61 5.43
N ASP A 752 -49.01 34.27 5.82
CA ASP A 752 -47.88 35.20 5.87
C ASP A 752 -47.13 35.15 4.54
N VAL A 753 -47.22 36.23 3.76
CA VAL A 753 -46.54 36.38 2.47
C VAL A 753 -45.25 37.14 2.71
N ALA A 754 -44.09 36.63 2.26
CA ALA A 754 -42.80 37.29 2.41
C ALA A 754 -42.02 37.37 1.10
N THR A 755 -41.39 38.50 0.82
CA THR A 755 -40.37 38.63 -0.23
C THR A 755 -39.01 38.20 0.31
N LEU A 756 -38.13 37.72 -0.56
CA LEU A 756 -36.82 37.17 -0.18
C LEU A 756 -35.67 37.96 -0.80
N ASN A 757 -34.48 37.86 -0.22
CA ASN A 757 -33.24 38.35 -0.82
C ASN A 757 -32.57 37.24 -1.63
N HIS A 758 -31.39 37.52 -2.19
CA HIS A 758 -30.64 36.55 -2.98
C HIS A 758 -30.41 35.21 -2.24
N ASP A 759 -30.11 35.28 -0.94
CA ASP A 759 -29.83 34.13 -0.06
C ASP A 759 -31.06 33.48 0.59
N GLY A 760 -32.27 33.91 0.24
CA GLY A 760 -33.51 33.33 0.77
C GLY A 760 -33.96 33.84 2.14
N TYR A 761 -33.33 34.89 2.67
CA TYR A 761 -33.80 35.58 3.88
C TYR A 761 -34.95 36.53 3.56
N LYS A 762 -35.88 36.75 4.51
CA LYS A 762 -37.02 37.65 4.30
C LYS A 762 -36.57 39.11 4.21
N THR A 763 -37.15 39.86 3.27
CA THR A 763 -36.92 41.31 3.09
C THR A 763 -38.14 42.13 3.49
N SER A 764 -39.33 41.55 3.32
CA SER A 764 -40.57 42.10 3.87
C SER A 764 -41.60 40.99 4.07
N SER A 765 -42.63 41.24 4.87
CA SER A 765 -43.79 40.36 4.98
C SER A 765 -45.13 41.10 5.10
N ALA A 766 -46.22 40.42 4.76
CA ALA A 766 -47.57 40.84 5.02
C ALA A 766 -48.43 39.63 5.40
N THR A 767 -49.02 39.66 6.60
CA THR A 767 -49.92 38.61 7.07
C THR A 767 -51.38 38.95 6.75
N TYR A 768 -52.01 38.10 5.96
CA TYR A 768 -53.43 38.19 5.62
C TYR A 768 -54.25 37.22 6.46
N LEU A 769 -55.42 37.67 6.91
CA LEU A 769 -56.32 36.92 7.78
C LEU A 769 -57.70 36.75 7.12
N ALA A 770 -58.31 35.59 7.32
CA ALA A 770 -59.70 35.34 6.96
C ALA A 770 -60.40 34.51 8.05
N ASN A 771 -61.64 34.89 8.38
CA ASN A 771 -62.42 34.24 9.45
C ASN A 771 -63.63 33.44 8.94
N LYS A 772 -63.90 33.50 7.63
CA LYS A 772 -64.98 32.75 6.96
C LYS A 772 -64.70 32.62 5.46
N THR A 773 -65.32 31.62 4.82
CA THR A 773 -65.33 31.50 3.35
C THR A 773 -66.25 32.52 2.67
N LYS A 774 -65.91 32.92 1.46
CA LYS A 774 -66.68 33.72 0.51
C LYS A 774 -67.45 32.82 -0.46
N ALA A 775 -68.14 33.41 -1.45
CA ALA A 775 -68.84 32.68 -2.50
C ALA A 775 -67.92 31.66 -3.19
N GLY A 776 -68.41 30.44 -3.43
CA GLY A 776 -67.61 29.36 -4.02
C GLY A 776 -66.57 28.74 -3.07
N GLY A 777 -66.64 29.05 -1.77
CA GLY A 777 -65.74 28.51 -0.75
C GLY A 777 -64.36 29.18 -0.68
N GLU A 778 -64.11 30.23 -1.46
CA GLU A 778 -62.85 30.98 -1.43
C GLU A 778 -62.59 31.57 -0.03
N ILE A 779 -61.39 31.37 0.50
CA ILE A 779 -60.92 32.01 1.73
C ILE A 779 -60.24 33.33 1.37
N ILE A 780 -59.24 33.26 0.48
CA ILE A 780 -58.47 34.41 0.04
C ILE A 780 -57.86 34.17 -1.35
N SER A 781 -57.69 35.24 -2.12
CA SER A 781 -56.95 35.26 -3.37
C SER A 781 -55.86 36.32 -3.32
N LEU A 782 -54.61 35.91 -3.52
CA LEU A 782 -53.43 36.79 -3.60
C LEU A 782 -53.07 37.00 -5.08
N ASP A 783 -53.27 38.21 -5.60
CA ASP A 783 -53.08 38.54 -7.02
C ASP A 783 -51.70 39.15 -7.29
N MET A 784 -50.89 38.42 -8.06
CA MET A 784 -49.53 38.81 -8.47
C MET A 784 -49.38 38.73 -10.01
N LEU A 785 -50.49 38.68 -10.75
CA LEU A 785 -50.51 38.38 -12.19
C LEU A 785 -49.77 39.42 -13.03
N THR A 786 -49.92 40.69 -12.66
CA THR A 786 -49.44 41.84 -13.44
C THR A 786 -48.43 42.72 -12.70
N ILE A 787 -48.11 42.37 -11.45
CA ILE A 787 -47.19 43.11 -10.59
C ILE A 787 -46.04 42.22 -10.16
N ILE A 788 -44.85 42.81 -10.03
CA ILE A 788 -43.73 42.19 -9.33
C ILE A 788 -43.89 42.53 -7.85
N VAL A 789 -44.06 41.51 -7.01
CA VAL A 789 -44.22 41.68 -5.58
C VAL A 789 -42.90 42.13 -4.97
N ASP A 790 -42.95 43.26 -4.29
CA ASP A 790 -41.83 43.87 -3.60
C ASP A 790 -42.24 44.37 -2.22
N LYS A 791 -41.28 44.94 -1.50
CA LYS A 791 -41.48 45.46 -0.14
C LYS A 791 -42.53 46.57 -0.01
N LEU A 792 -42.90 47.25 -1.09
CA LEU A 792 -43.86 48.35 -1.08
C LEU A 792 -45.29 47.87 -1.36
N ASN A 793 -45.45 46.83 -2.19
CA ASN A 793 -46.77 46.39 -2.65
C ASN A 793 -47.27 45.08 -2.03
N ILE A 794 -46.42 44.32 -1.31
CA ILE A 794 -46.75 43.01 -0.71
C ILE A 794 -47.97 43.04 0.22
N GLY A 795 -48.33 44.20 0.77
CA GLY A 795 -49.50 44.39 1.62
C GLY A 795 -50.82 44.61 0.89
N SER A 796 -50.82 44.70 -0.44
CA SER A 796 -51.99 45.03 -1.28
C SER A 796 -52.29 43.97 -2.33
N LEU A 797 -52.03 42.68 -2.02
CA LEU A 797 -52.25 41.57 -2.95
C LEU A 797 -53.73 41.13 -3.03
N THR A 798 -54.62 41.76 -2.26
CA THR A 798 -56.06 41.44 -2.24
C THR A 798 -56.91 42.69 -2.33
N GLU A 799 -58.05 42.61 -3.01
CA GLU A 799 -58.98 43.75 -3.14
C GLU A 799 -59.63 44.15 -1.80
N ASP A 800 -59.86 43.18 -0.92
CA ASP A 800 -60.66 43.34 0.30
C ASP A 800 -59.84 43.71 1.54
N ASN A 801 -58.52 43.58 1.50
CA ASN A 801 -57.64 43.75 2.67
C ASN A 801 -56.31 44.39 2.26
N HIS A 802 -56.01 45.55 2.84
CA HIS A 802 -54.69 46.18 2.77
C HIS A 802 -53.99 46.01 4.13
N VAL A 803 -52.86 45.32 4.10
CA VAL A 803 -51.99 45.07 5.26
C VAL A 803 -50.80 46.03 5.16
N ILE A 804 -50.34 46.57 6.29
CA ILE A 804 -49.08 47.34 6.31
C ILE A 804 -47.93 46.33 6.30
N PRO A 805 -47.04 46.34 5.27
CA PRO A 805 -45.89 45.44 5.25
C PRO A 805 -44.96 45.66 6.44
N GLU A 806 -44.47 44.57 7.01
CA GLU A 806 -43.29 44.59 7.88
C GLU A 806 -42.04 44.52 7.00
N ILE A 807 -41.06 45.39 7.25
CA ILE A 807 -39.82 45.48 6.47
C ILE A 807 -38.68 45.00 7.34
N TYR A 808 -37.82 44.14 6.79
CA TYR A 808 -36.69 43.55 7.50
C TYR A 808 -35.35 44.03 6.92
N PHE A 809 -34.30 43.95 7.73
CA PHE A 809 -32.91 44.22 7.38
C PHE A 809 -32.28 42.98 6.74
N ASP A 810 -32.10 43.03 5.42
CA ASP A 810 -31.60 41.91 4.62
C ASP A 810 -30.32 42.24 3.82
N GLN A 811 -29.93 43.52 3.78
CA GLN A 811 -28.83 44.08 2.99
C GLN A 811 -27.63 44.49 3.86
N TRP A 812 -27.52 43.97 5.09
CA TRP A 812 -26.35 44.12 5.94
C TRP A 812 -25.40 42.92 5.81
N GLU A 813 -24.11 43.18 5.92
CA GLU A 813 -23.03 42.21 5.80
C GLU A 813 -22.02 42.40 6.94
N ILE A 814 -21.29 41.34 7.27
CA ILE A 814 -20.17 41.40 8.22
C ILE A 814 -18.88 40.91 7.58
N LYS A 815 -17.76 41.41 8.10
CA LYS A 815 -16.45 40.90 7.71
C LYS A 815 -16.36 39.40 7.95
N THR A 816 -15.91 38.64 6.95
CA THR A 816 -15.94 37.16 6.99
C THR A 816 -14.79 36.54 7.79
N SER A 817 -13.72 37.29 8.06
CA SER A 817 -12.60 36.87 8.91
C SER A 817 -11.92 38.04 9.64
N LYS A 818 -11.36 37.75 10.82
CA LYS A 818 -10.62 38.73 11.64
C LYS A 818 -9.53 38.02 12.44
N ILE A 819 -8.42 38.72 12.69
CA ILE A 819 -7.31 38.23 13.52
C ILE A 819 -7.17 39.16 14.72
N LEU A 820 -7.17 38.61 15.94
CA LEU A 820 -6.90 39.34 17.18
C LEU A 820 -5.48 39.01 17.62
N SER A 821 -4.58 40.01 17.67
CA SER A 821 -3.13 39.77 17.77
C SER A 821 -2.63 39.08 19.04
N SER A 822 -3.41 39.08 20.12
CA SER A 822 -3.03 38.50 21.42
C SER A 822 -4.24 38.33 22.34
N ILE A 823 -4.10 37.55 23.42
CA ILE A 823 -5.09 37.52 24.51
C ILE A 823 -5.31 38.94 25.06
N GLY A 824 -6.56 39.29 25.35
CA GLY A 824 -7.03 40.61 25.76
C GLY A 824 -7.12 41.63 24.61
N ALA A 825 -6.75 41.27 23.38
CA ALA A 825 -6.98 42.15 22.23
C ALA A 825 -8.46 42.22 21.91
N THR A 826 -8.96 43.44 21.69
CA THR A 826 -10.34 43.70 21.33
C THR A 826 -10.44 44.38 19.98
N ASP A 827 -11.44 44.03 19.18
CA ASP A 827 -11.74 44.72 17.93
C ASP A 827 -13.23 44.60 17.59
N MET A 828 -13.77 45.52 16.79
CA MET A 828 -15.16 45.46 16.34
C MET A 828 -15.27 44.59 15.10
N ILE A 829 -16.27 43.71 15.03
CA ILE A 829 -16.66 43.12 13.74
C ILE A 829 -17.28 44.23 12.89
N GLU A 830 -16.68 44.48 11.73
CA GLU A 830 -17.13 45.50 10.80
C GLU A 830 -18.47 45.08 10.20
N LEU A 831 -19.47 45.95 10.34
CA LEU A 831 -20.80 45.84 9.74
C LEU A 831 -20.87 46.82 8.56
N TYR A 832 -21.31 46.35 7.40
CA TYR A 832 -21.45 47.16 6.18
C TYR A 832 -22.69 46.75 5.37
N GLY A 833 -22.97 47.44 4.27
CA GLY A 833 -24.16 47.21 3.43
C GLY A 833 -25.21 48.33 3.53
N ASP A 834 -26.24 48.25 2.71
CA ASP A 834 -27.17 49.37 2.48
C ASP A 834 -27.99 49.73 3.73
N ASP A 835 -28.40 48.74 4.52
CA ASP A 835 -29.13 48.95 5.78
C ASP A 835 -28.29 49.75 6.81
N VAL A 836 -26.97 49.54 6.79
CA VAL A 836 -26.00 50.19 7.67
C VAL A 836 -25.68 51.60 7.17
N VAL A 837 -25.41 51.74 5.87
CA VAL A 837 -25.06 53.02 5.23
C VAL A 837 -26.24 54.00 5.27
N SER A 838 -27.47 53.50 5.15
CA SER A 838 -28.70 54.30 5.27
C SER A 838 -29.00 54.75 6.71
N GLY A 839 -28.27 54.25 7.71
CA GLY A 839 -28.46 54.57 9.13
C GLY A 839 -29.69 53.93 9.75
N ASN A 840 -30.31 52.96 9.06
CA ASN A 840 -31.49 52.25 9.54
C ASN A 840 -31.13 51.08 10.46
N MET A 841 -29.88 50.61 10.41
CA MET A 841 -29.39 49.49 11.18
C MET A 841 -28.03 49.74 11.80
N ASP A 842 -27.83 49.26 13.03
CA ASP A 842 -26.53 49.14 13.67
C ASP A 842 -26.39 47.81 14.44
N ALA A 843 -25.21 47.56 15.01
CA ALA A 843 -24.88 46.30 15.68
C ALA A 843 -25.75 45.99 16.92
N SER A 844 -26.47 46.96 17.49
CA SER A 844 -27.36 46.76 18.65
C SER A 844 -28.70 46.13 18.27
N LEU A 845 -29.04 46.09 16.98
CA LEU A 845 -30.22 45.40 16.43
C LEU A 845 -29.92 43.94 16.04
N LEU A 846 -28.73 43.46 16.39
CA LEU A 846 -28.27 42.11 16.11
C LEU A 846 -28.03 41.37 17.41
N ASN A 847 -28.39 40.08 17.42
CA ASN A 847 -27.91 39.17 18.43
C ASN A 847 -26.55 38.60 18.00
N TRP A 848 -25.59 38.64 18.91
CA TRP A 848 -24.22 38.18 18.67
C TRP A 848 -23.94 36.92 19.47
N TYR A 849 -23.35 35.92 18.80
CA TYR A 849 -23.03 34.63 19.40
C TYR A 849 -21.59 34.25 19.08
N SER A 850 -20.90 33.63 20.03
CA SER A 850 -19.61 32.99 19.78
C SER A 850 -19.81 31.47 19.77
N SER A 851 -19.20 30.78 18.80
CA SER A 851 -19.14 29.32 18.82
C SER A 851 -18.33 28.79 20.01
N ASP A 852 -17.40 29.59 20.53
CA ASP A 852 -16.59 29.28 21.70
C ASP A 852 -16.18 30.58 22.42
N SER A 853 -16.99 30.97 23.41
CA SER A 853 -16.75 32.16 24.21
C SER A 853 -15.54 32.04 25.14
N SER A 854 -14.98 30.84 25.32
CA SER A 854 -13.73 30.66 26.08
C SER A 854 -12.49 31.02 25.26
N ILE A 855 -12.61 31.15 23.94
CA ILE A 855 -11.55 31.61 23.03
C ILE A 855 -11.79 33.06 22.63
N VAL A 856 -13.00 33.37 22.12
CA VAL A 856 -13.37 34.74 21.72
C VAL A 856 -14.74 35.06 22.30
N ALA A 857 -14.78 35.99 23.25
CA ALA A 857 -16.03 36.56 23.74
C ALA A 857 -16.54 37.61 22.73
N VAL A 858 -17.86 37.77 22.65
CA VAL A 858 -18.51 38.80 21.84
C VAL A 858 -19.57 39.53 22.66
N SER A 859 -19.54 40.85 22.60
CA SER A 859 -20.54 41.72 23.23
C SER A 859 -21.81 41.87 22.38
N ASN A 860 -22.85 42.48 22.94
CA ASN A 860 -24.07 42.83 22.22
C ASN A 860 -23.92 43.94 21.16
N THR A 861 -22.71 44.50 21.00
CA THR A 861 -22.40 45.48 19.94
C THR A 861 -21.44 44.91 18.89
N GLY A 862 -21.11 43.61 18.95
CA GLY A 862 -20.13 43.00 18.03
C GLY A 862 -18.67 43.32 18.33
N LEU A 863 -18.36 43.89 19.50
CA LEU A 863 -16.98 43.97 20.01
C LEU A 863 -16.55 42.55 20.41
N VAL A 864 -15.50 42.05 19.79
CA VAL A 864 -14.89 40.76 20.12
C VAL A 864 -13.66 40.97 21.00
N GLU A 865 -13.45 40.08 21.96
CA GLU A 865 -12.31 40.05 22.87
C GLU A 865 -11.67 38.66 22.86
N ALA A 866 -10.35 38.60 22.68
CA ALA A 866 -9.60 37.36 22.74
C ALA A 866 -9.41 36.91 24.19
N GLU A 867 -10.11 35.87 24.63
CA GLU A 867 -9.99 35.28 25.97
C GLU A 867 -8.87 34.23 26.03
N ASN A 868 -8.67 33.51 24.92
CA ASN A 868 -7.64 32.49 24.80
C ASN A 868 -7.16 32.37 23.34
N TYR A 869 -6.02 31.71 23.13
CA TYR A 869 -5.56 31.34 21.80
C TYR A 869 -6.49 30.28 21.19
N GLY A 870 -6.77 30.39 19.89
CA GLY A 870 -7.70 29.49 19.22
C GLY A 870 -8.41 30.13 18.03
N VAL A 871 -9.41 29.42 17.52
CA VAL A 871 -10.31 29.91 16.47
C VAL A 871 -11.74 29.78 16.97
N ALA A 872 -12.50 30.87 16.90
CA ALA A 872 -13.93 30.88 17.14
C ALA A 872 -14.65 31.53 15.97
N TYR A 873 -15.87 31.08 15.69
CA TYR A 873 -16.76 31.74 14.74
C TYR A 873 -17.71 32.64 15.52
N ILE A 874 -17.81 33.88 15.09
CA ILE A 874 -18.72 34.86 15.66
C ILE A 874 -19.88 35.07 14.69
N TYR A 875 -21.09 34.91 15.19
CA TYR A 875 -22.32 34.98 14.41
C TYR A 875 -23.08 36.23 14.79
N ALA A 876 -23.51 36.96 13.77
CA ALA A 876 -24.50 38.02 13.88
C ALA A 876 -25.83 37.47 13.36
N MET A 877 -26.92 37.69 14.09
CA MET A 877 -28.26 37.30 13.67
C MET A 877 -29.24 38.45 13.83
N ALA A 878 -30.01 38.73 12.79
CA ALA A 878 -31.06 39.74 12.82
C ALA A 878 -32.20 39.36 13.78
N THR A 879 -32.66 40.31 14.57
CA THR A 879 -33.75 40.13 15.55
C THR A 879 -35.12 40.58 15.05
N ASP A 880 -35.18 41.08 13.82
CA ASP A 880 -36.38 41.67 13.22
C ASP A 880 -37.34 40.64 12.62
N GLY A 881 -36.93 39.37 12.52
CA GLY A 881 -37.74 38.30 11.91
C GLY A 881 -37.28 37.86 10.52
N SER A 882 -36.26 38.50 9.93
CA SER A 882 -35.58 37.99 8.71
C SER A 882 -34.83 36.69 8.96
N PHE A 883 -34.36 36.49 10.20
CA PHE A 883 -33.45 35.41 10.60
C PHE A 883 -32.15 35.36 9.79
N LYS A 884 -31.74 36.47 9.15
CA LYS A 884 -30.44 36.56 8.48
C LYS A 884 -29.34 36.29 9.50
N VAL A 885 -28.47 35.33 9.19
CA VAL A 885 -27.33 34.95 10.03
C VAL A 885 -26.06 34.95 9.17
N LEU A 886 -25.03 35.64 9.64
CA LEU A 886 -23.73 35.70 9.00
C LEU A 886 -22.64 35.36 10.01
N SER A 887 -21.50 34.85 9.53
CA SER A 887 -20.39 34.43 10.39
C SER A 887 -19.05 35.06 10.02
N CYS A 888 -18.31 35.46 11.05
CA CYS A 888 -16.93 35.92 11.01
C CYS A 888 -16.02 34.87 11.66
N LYS A 889 -15.02 34.36 10.93
CA LYS A 889 -13.98 33.50 11.51
C LYS A 889 -12.97 34.39 12.25
N VAL A 890 -12.92 34.31 13.57
CA VAL A 890 -11.97 35.06 14.40
C VAL A 890 -10.85 34.14 14.87
N THR A 891 -9.62 34.47 14.52
CA THR A 891 -8.41 33.71 14.90
C THR A 891 -7.60 34.52 15.90
N VAL A 892 -7.24 33.89 17.02
CA VAL A 892 -6.26 34.41 17.99
C VAL A 892 -4.97 33.58 17.80
N PRO A 893 -3.96 34.13 17.10
CA PRO A 893 -2.84 33.34 16.63
C PRO A 893 -1.92 32.91 17.76
N LEU A 894 -1.51 31.65 17.73
CA LEU A 894 -0.50 31.04 18.59
C LEU A 894 0.42 30.19 17.73
N ALA A 895 1.68 30.59 17.68
CA ALA A 895 2.76 29.83 17.07
C ALA A 895 3.19 28.66 17.98
N ALA A 896 3.63 27.56 17.37
CA ALA A 896 4.18 26.44 18.11
C ALA A 896 5.55 26.79 18.68
N THR A 897 5.80 26.39 19.93
CA THR A 897 7.12 26.43 20.58
C THR A 897 7.96 25.20 20.26
N SER A 898 7.31 24.07 20.00
CA SER A 898 7.93 22.85 19.49
C SER A 898 6.93 22.03 18.69
N ILE A 899 7.43 21.17 17.82
CA ILE A 899 6.64 20.20 17.06
C ILE A 899 7.25 18.80 17.18
N SER A 900 6.41 17.79 17.05
CA SER A 900 6.82 16.38 16.99
C SER A 900 6.12 15.73 15.81
N ILE A 901 6.91 15.09 14.94
CA ILE A 901 6.46 14.30 13.80
C ILE A 901 7.13 12.92 13.95
N GLU A 902 6.38 11.85 13.71
CA GLU A 902 6.91 10.50 13.75
C GLU A 902 7.54 10.12 12.40
N ASP A 903 8.47 9.17 12.41
CA ASP A 903 9.00 8.59 11.17
C ASP A 903 7.89 7.83 10.43
N PHE A 904 7.94 7.82 9.10
CA PHE A 904 6.92 7.19 8.27
C PHE A 904 7.48 6.05 7.43
N ASP A 905 6.82 4.89 7.50
CA ASP A 905 7.04 3.75 6.61
C ASP A 905 5.90 3.67 5.59
N MET A 906 6.21 3.91 4.32
CA MET A 906 5.23 4.00 3.23
C MET A 906 5.52 2.98 2.12
N VAL A 907 4.51 2.63 1.34
CA VAL A 907 4.69 1.88 0.09
C VAL A 907 4.53 2.78 -1.12
N VAL A 908 5.19 2.46 -2.23
CA VAL A 908 5.07 3.23 -3.49
C VAL A 908 3.59 3.43 -3.88
N GLY A 909 3.22 4.66 -4.21
CA GLY A 909 1.86 5.08 -4.53
C GLY A 909 0.99 5.46 -3.33
N GLU A 910 1.45 5.23 -2.10
CA GLU A 910 0.73 5.63 -0.89
C GLU A 910 0.70 7.15 -0.72
N LYS A 911 -0.45 7.66 -0.25
CA LYS A 911 -0.61 9.03 0.22
C LYS A 911 -0.87 9.05 1.72
N LEU A 912 -0.22 9.95 2.44
CA LEU A 912 -0.37 10.10 3.89
C LEU A 912 -0.38 11.58 4.29
N LEU A 913 -1.33 12.00 5.12
CA LEU A 913 -1.36 13.36 5.65
C LEU A 913 -0.47 13.44 6.89
N ILE A 914 0.52 14.33 6.88
CA ILE A 914 1.36 14.57 8.06
C ILE A 914 0.49 15.25 9.13
N GLN A 915 0.45 14.66 10.33
CA GLN A 915 -0.28 15.20 11.48
C GLN A 915 0.70 15.51 12.63
N PRO A 916 1.33 16.70 12.63
CA PRO A 916 2.27 17.07 13.69
C PRO A 916 1.56 17.24 15.03
N ILE A 917 2.24 16.87 16.11
CA ILE A 917 1.84 17.24 17.47
C ILE A 917 2.51 18.57 17.81
N PHE A 918 1.70 19.62 17.97
CA PHE A 918 2.18 20.96 18.32
C PHE A 918 2.22 21.17 19.83
N SER A 919 3.25 21.87 20.32
CA SER A 919 3.32 22.35 21.70
C SER A 919 3.38 23.88 21.74
N PRO A 920 2.45 24.56 22.42
CA PRO A 920 1.32 23.98 23.16
C PRO A 920 0.26 23.38 22.21
N SER A 921 -0.57 22.46 22.73
CA SER A 921 -1.54 21.70 21.92
C SER A 921 -2.67 22.53 21.31
N ASN A 922 -2.87 23.77 21.77
CA ASN A 922 -3.83 24.73 21.23
C ASN A 922 -3.21 25.71 20.20
N THR A 923 -2.04 25.36 19.63
CA THR A 923 -1.43 26.09 18.51
C THR A 923 -2.45 26.27 17.39
N THR A 924 -2.55 27.49 16.85
CA THR A 924 -3.47 27.81 15.74
C THR A 924 -2.75 28.00 14.42
N GLU A 925 -1.46 28.31 14.46
CA GLU A 925 -0.64 28.44 13.26
C GLU A 925 -0.04 27.08 12.92
N THR A 926 -0.78 26.28 12.16
CA THR A 926 -0.45 24.87 11.88
C THR A 926 -0.02 24.62 10.44
N SER A 927 0.08 25.66 9.61
CA SER A 927 0.50 25.57 8.20
C SER A 927 2.00 25.27 8.11
N MET A 928 2.33 24.00 7.90
CA MET A 928 3.70 23.51 7.85
C MET A 928 4.39 23.86 6.52
N SER A 929 5.72 23.96 6.57
CA SER A 929 6.58 23.88 5.39
C SER A 929 7.57 22.72 5.58
N PHE A 930 8.02 22.14 4.47
CA PHE A 930 8.89 20.95 4.49
C PHE A 930 10.13 21.17 3.64
N LEU A 931 11.30 20.78 4.18
CA LEU A 931 12.57 20.77 3.46
C LEU A 931 13.09 19.35 3.33
N TYR A 932 13.39 18.94 2.10
CA TYR A 932 13.96 17.63 1.76
C TYR A 932 14.64 17.69 0.37
N ASP A 933 15.46 16.69 0.05
CA ASP A 933 16.08 16.57 -1.27
C ASP A 933 15.12 15.99 -2.31
N SER A 934 14.28 16.84 -2.90
CA SER A 934 13.31 16.43 -3.93
C SER A 934 13.95 15.88 -5.21
N SER A 935 15.24 16.13 -5.45
CA SER A 935 15.95 15.61 -6.63
C SER A 935 16.08 14.09 -6.62
N ARG A 936 15.94 13.45 -5.44
CA ARG A 936 15.97 12.00 -5.29
C ARG A 936 14.70 11.32 -5.78
N GLY A 937 13.58 12.03 -5.93
CA GLY A 937 12.32 11.49 -6.45
C GLY A 937 11.71 10.35 -5.62
N ILE A 938 12.02 10.28 -4.31
CA ILE A 938 11.51 9.24 -3.38
C ILE A 938 10.10 9.58 -2.91
N ILE A 939 9.87 10.84 -2.56
CA ILE A 939 8.58 11.37 -2.11
C ILE A 939 8.28 12.72 -2.76
N ASP A 940 7.00 13.12 -2.73
CA ASP A 940 6.53 14.48 -2.95
C ASP A 940 5.65 14.92 -1.76
N ILE A 941 5.75 16.18 -1.33
CA ILE A 941 4.90 16.72 -0.25
C ILE A 941 4.21 17.97 -0.77
N ASN A 942 2.87 17.96 -0.79
CA ASN A 942 2.10 19.11 -1.26
C ASN A 942 1.92 20.19 -0.17
N ASP A 943 1.36 21.34 -0.55
CA ASP A 943 1.14 22.49 0.34
C ASP A 943 0.19 22.20 1.52
N SER A 944 -0.58 21.12 1.46
CA SER A 944 -1.44 20.66 2.55
C SER A 944 -0.77 19.66 3.48
N GLY A 945 0.51 19.32 3.25
CA GLY A 945 1.27 18.35 4.05
C GLY A 945 0.96 16.89 3.75
N VAL A 946 0.41 16.58 2.56
CA VAL A 946 0.23 15.19 2.12
C VAL A 946 1.50 14.70 1.45
N ILE A 947 2.12 13.66 2.01
CA ILE A 947 3.23 12.93 1.42
C ILE A 947 2.67 11.95 0.38
N THR A 948 3.27 11.93 -0.81
CA THR A 948 3.07 10.89 -1.83
C THR A 948 4.36 10.11 -1.98
N ALA A 949 4.32 8.79 -1.77
CA ALA A 949 5.45 7.90 -1.99
C ALA A 949 5.62 7.61 -3.49
N LEU A 950 6.76 7.99 -4.06
CA LEU A 950 7.01 7.93 -5.51
C LEU A 950 7.90 6.76 -5.91
N SER A 951 9.00 6.54 -5.17
CA SER A 951 9.93 5.46 -5.46
C SER A 951 10.60 4.95 -4.18
N PRO A 952 11.10 3.69 -4.17
CA PRO A 952 11.71 3.12 -2.98
C PRO A 952 12.96 3.87 -2.53
N GLY A 953 13.17 3.94 -1.22
CA GLY A 953 14.34 4.56 -0.61
C GLY A 953 14.00 5.31 0.68
N THR A 954 15.05 5.79 1.34
CA THR A 954 14.94 6.54 2.60
C THR A 954 15.38 7.99 2.41
N ILE A 955 14.62 8.93 2.96
CA ILE A 955 14.88 10.37 2.89
C ILE A 955 14.59 11.06 4.23
N ASP A 956 15.49 11.96 4.64
CA ASP A 956 15.30 12.83 5.80
C ASP A 956 14.47 14.05 5.39
N VAL A 957 13.50 14.41 6.23
CA VAL A 957 12.60 15.55 6.03
C VAL A 957 12.62 16.45 7.27
N ILE A 958 12.68 17.76 7.05
CA ILE A 958 12.55 18.76 8.12
C ILE A 958 11.18 19.41 7.99
N GLY A 959 10.30 19.18 8.97
CA GLY A 959 9.06 19.93 9.11
C GLY A 959 9.31 21.23 9.87
N ILE A 960 8.79 22.35 9.38
CA ILE A 960 8.93 23.67 10.01
C ILE A 960 7.53 24.28 10.18
N ALA A 961 7.16 24.54 11.43
CA ALA A 961 5.94 25.23 11.80
C ALA A 961 6.08 26.75 11.73
N PRO A 962 4.96 27.49 11.59
CA PRO A 962 4.94 28.94 11.77
C PRO A 962 5.53 29.33 13.14
N GLY A 963 6.42 30.32 13.16
CA GLY A 963 7.21 30.69 14.34
C GLY A 963 8.58 30.04 14.44
N GLY A 964 8.90 29.09 13.55
CA GLY A 964 10.24 28.53 13.38
C GLY A 964 10.54 27.28 14.21
N ALA A 965 9.55 26.69 14.87
CA ALA A 965 9.72 25.38 15.51
C ALA A 965 9.90 24.30 14.43
N GLU A 966 10.92 23.46 14.59
CA GLU A 966 11.31 22.44 13.60
C GLU A 966 11.42 21.05 14.22
N ASN A 967 11.24 20.01 13.39
CA ASN A 967 11.47 18.62 13.74
C ASN A 967 11.96 17.85 12.50
N ASN A 968 13.01 17.04 12.70
CA ASN A 968 13.53 16.14 11.67
C ASN A 968 12.89 14.77 11.85
N PHE A 969 12.44 14.17 10.76
CA PHE A 969 11.89 12.82 10.69
C PHE A 969 12.33 12.13 9.41
N THR A 970 12.25 10.82 9.38
CA THR A 970 12.65 9.97 8.27
C THR A 970 11.42 9.43 7.56
N VAL A 971 11.45 9.41 6.22
CA VAL A 971 10.47 8.68 5.41
C VAL A 971 11.17 7.54 4.69
N SER A 972 10.71 6.31 4.96
CA SER A 972 11.16 5.09 4.29
C SER A 972 10.06 4.60 3.36
N VAL A 973 10.36 4.58 2.06
CA VAL A 973 9.45 4.08 1.02
C VAL A 973 9.90 2.70 0.56
N TYR A 974 8.99 1.75 0.57
CA TYR A 974 9.21 0.37 0.15
C TYR A 974 8.42 0.07 -1.12
N ARG A 975 8.86 -0.93 -1.91
CA ARG A 975 8.01 -1.49 -2.97
C ARG A 975 6.81 -2.19 -2.34
N ASP A 976 5.66 -2.11 -3.01
CA ASP A 976 4.50 -2.92 -2.66
C ASP A 976 4.79 -4.38 -3.04
N GLY A 977 4.86 -5.29 -2.07
CA GLY A 977 5.23 -6.70 -2.26
C GLY A 977 6.61 -7.09 -1.69
N VAL A 978 6.99 -8.37 -1.88
CA VAL A 978 8.29 -8.88 -1.43
C VAL A 978 9.37 -8.46 -2.42
N VAL A 979 10.36 -7.69 -1.97
CA VAL A 979 11.55 -7.41 -2.78
C VAL A 979 12.37 -8.70 -2.84
N ALA A 980 12.31 -9.39 -3.97
CA ALA A 980 13.07 -10.62 -4.16
C ALA A 980 14.52 -10.34 -4.55
N VAL A 981 15.40 -11.31 -4.27
CA VAL A 981 16.75 -11.30 -4.82
C VAL A 981 16.68 -11.40 -6.35
N GLN A 982 17.51 -10.61 -7.04
CA GLN A 982 17.63 -10.61 -8.49
C GLN A 982 19.00 -11.09 -8.95
N GLU A 983 20.02 -10.83 -8.15
CA GLU A 983 21.39 -11.21 -8.43
C GLU A 983 22.20 -11.32 -7.13
N VAL A 984 23.25 -12.14 -7.15
CA VAL A 984 24.29 -12.18 -6.12
C VAL A 984 25.66 -12.09 -6.78
N SER A 985 26.62 -11.46 -6.12
CA SER A 985 28.04 -11.45 -6.49
C SER A 985 28.91 -11.73 -5.26
N ILE A 986 30.18 -12.09 -5.46
CA ILE A 986 31.15 -12.32 -4.38
C ILE A 986 32.30 -11.32 -4.52
N GLU A 987 32.68 -10.66 -3.42
CA GLU A 987 33.84 -9.79 -3.34
C GLU A 987 34.85 -10.29 -2.28
N PRO A 988 36.14 -10.49 -2.65
CA PRO A 988 36.67 -10.54 -4.02
C PRO A 988 36.24 -11.81 -4.78
N ASN A 989 36.07 -11.73 -6.10
CA ASN A 989 35.72 -12.88 -6.95
C ASN A 989 36.94 -13.71 -7.45
N ASN A 990 38.15 -13.27 -7.16
CA ASN A 990 39.38 -14.03 -7.40
C ASN A 990 40.42 -13.67 -6.34
N ILE A 991 41.02 -14.68 -5.72
CA ILE A 991 42.06 -14.46 -4.73
C ILE A 991 43.11 -15.55 -4.74
N THR A 992 44.34 -15.17 -4.40
CA THR A 992 45.44 -16.08 -4.11
C THR A 992 45.77 -16.02 -2.62
N ILE A 993 45.80 -17.19 -1.95
CA ILE A 993 46.14 -17.32 -0.53
C ILE A 993 47.22 -18.40 -0.35
N ASP A 994 47.98 -18.33 0.74
CA ASP A 994 48.95 -19.38 1.09
C ASP A 994 48.27 -20.54 1.83
N THR A 995 48.92 -21.71 1.81
CA THR A 995 48.47 -22.84 2.63
C THR A 995 48.42 -22.46 4.11
N ASN A 996 47.33 -22.82 4.80
CA ASN A 996 46.95 -22.43 6.16
C ASN A 996 46.51 -20.98 6.37
N GLU A 997 46.56 -20.12 5.37
CA GLU A 997 46.00 -18.77 5.45
C GLU A 997 44.46 -18.82 5.43
N GLU A 998 43.83 -17.96 6.24
CA GLU A 998 42.37 -17.76 6.25
C GLU A 998 42.02 -16.43 5.58
N TYR A 999 40.93 -16.41 4.81
CA TYR A 999 40.45 -15.20 4.12
C TYR A 999 38.92 -15.12 4.15
N MET A 1000 38.38 -13.89 4.18
CA MET A 1000 36.94 -13.64 4.23
C MET A 1000 36.41 -13.19 2.86
N LEU A 1001 35.41 -13.89 2.34
CA LEU A 1001 34.63 -13.53 1.17
C LEU A 1001 33.29 -12.92 1.61
N THR A 1002 32.77 -11.94 0.86
CA THR A 1002 31.47 -11.30 1.11
C THR A 1002 30.55 -11.50 -0.09
N ALA A 1003 29.32 -11.97 0.15
CA ALA A 1003 28.26 -12.00 -0.84
C ALA A 1003 27.51 -10.67 -0.87
N MET A 1004 27.38 -10.09 -2.05
CA MET A 1004 26.65 -8.84 -2.30
C MET A 1004 25.35 -9.16 -3.03
N ILE A 1005 24.22 -8.82 -2.43
CA ILE A 1005 22.87 -9.14 -2.91
C ILE A 1005 22.27 -7.91 -3.57
N ASN A 1006 21.65 -8.10 -4.74
CA ASN A 1006 20.98 -7.05 -5.50
C ASN A 1006 19.50 -7.42 -5.75
N PRO A 1007 18.54 -6.54 -5.44
CA PRO A 1007 18.73 -5.28 -4.72
C PRO A 1007 19.08 -5.53 -3.25
N SER A 1008 19.82 -4.60 -2.63
CA SER A 1008 20.34 -4.76 -1.26
C SER A 1008 19.27 -4.72 -0.18
N ASP A 1009 18.03 -4.34 -0.53
CA ASP A 1009 16.84 -4.35 0.31
C ASP A 1009 15.97 -5.59 0.07
N ALA A 1010 16.49 -6.62 -0.60
CA ALA A 1010 15.80 -7.89 -0.73
C ALA A 1010 15.38 -8.42 0.65
N PHE A 1011 14.15 -8.92 0.74
CA PHE A 1011 13.52 -9.30 2.00
C PHE A 1011 14.21 -10.49 2.66
N ASN A 1012 14.59 -11.49 1.86
CA ASN A 1012 15.40 -12.62 2.30
C ASN A 1012 16.81 -12.52 1.68
N GLN A 1013 17.78 -12.20 2.53
CA GLN A 1013 19.19 -12.03 2.15
C GLN A 1013 20.06 -13.23 2.51
N ASN A 1014 19.45 -14.35 2.97
CA ASN A 1014 20.23 -15.51 3.38
C ASN A 1014 20.95 -16.14 2.18
N VAL A 1015 22.15 -16.66 2.44
CA VAL A 1015 22.98 -17.32 1.44
C VAL A 1015 23.61 -18.60 1.99
N TYR A 1016 23.87 -19.54 1.08
CA TYR A 1016 24.57 -20.79 1.30
C TYR A 1016 25.90 -20.77 0.55
N TRP A 1017 26.96 -21.31 1.16
CA TRP A 1017 28.31 -21.34 0.57
C TRP A 1017 28.78 -22.77 0.34
N TYR A 1018 29.39 -23.02 -0.81
CA TYR A 1018 29.88 -24.33 -1.24
C TYR A 1018 31.31 -24.22 -1.77
N ALA A 1019 32.13 -25.24 -1.49
CA ALA A 1019 33.45 -25.40 -2.07
C ALA A 1019 33.45 -26.57 -3.06
N ASP A 1020 33.95 -26.36 -4.27
CA ASP A 1020 34.01 -27.42 -5.30
C ASP A 1020 34.92 -28.58 -4.87
N SER A 1021 36.00 -28.28 -4.13
CA SER A 1021 36.91 -29.28 -3.57
C SER A 1021 37.42 -28.85 -2.20
N SER A 1022 37.14 -29.68 -1.19
CA SER A 1022 37.66 -29.54 0.17
C SER A 1022 39.14 -29.93 0.31
N ALA A 1023 39.74 -30.51 -0.73
CA ALA A 1023 41.16 -30.87 -0.73
C ALA A 1023 42.06 -29.62 -0.80
N ASN A 1024 41.63 -28.60 -1.55
CA ASN A 1024 42.41 -27.37 -1.74
C ASN A 1024 41.96 -26.25 -0.82
N VAL A 1025 40.65 -26.08 -0.62
CA VAL A 1025 40.07 -24.99 0.19
C VAL A 1025 38.99 -25.56 1.09
N SER A 1026 39.02 -25.24 2.39
CA SER A 1026 37.94 -25.58 3.31
C SER A 1026 37.19 -24.33 3.77
N ILE A 1027 35.87 -24.47 3.96
CA ILE A 1027 35.04 -23.44 4.59
C ILE A 1027 35.16 -23.60 6.11
N VAL A 1028 35.66 -22.57 6.79
CA VAL A 1028 35.90 -22.56 8.25
C VAL A 1028 34.63 -22.18 8.99
N ARG A 1029 34.00 -21.07 8.59
CA ARG A 1029 32.73 -20.60 9.15
C ARG A 1029 31.99 -19.70 8.17
N VAL A 1030 30.67 -19.65 8.32
CA VAL A 1030 29.77 -18.76 7.58
C VAL A 1030 29.03 -17.91 8.61
N GLU A 1031 29.03 -16.59 8.40
CA GLU A 1031 28.35 -15.61 9.26
C GLU A 1031 27.58 -14.62 8.36
N ASN A 1032 26.25 -14.68 8.39
CA ASN A 1032 25.36 -13.91 7.51
C ASN A 1032 25.77 -14.08 6.02
N ASN A 1033 26.11 -12.97 5.36
CA ASN A 1033 26.52 -12.94 3.95
C ASN A 1033 28.04 -13.10 3.76
N THR A 1034 28.77 -13.51 4.80
CA THR A 1034 30.24 -13.68 4.74
C THR A 1034 30.67 -15.13 4.96
N CYS A 1035 31.76 -15.52 4.31
CA CYS A 1035 32.34 -16.86 4.39
C CYS A 1035 33.84 -16.77 4.63
N ILE A 1036 34.33 -17.41 5.69
CA ILE A 1036 35.77 -17.55 5.96
C ILE A 1036 36.24 -18.88 5.39
N ILE A 1037 37.22 -18.80 4.51
CA ILE A 1037 37.86 -19.95 3.86
C ILE A 1037 39.30 -20.11 4.35
N LYS A 1038 39.84 -21.33 4.25
CA LYS A 1038 41.23 -21.65 4.56
C LYS A 1038 41.91 -22.41 3.43
N GLY A 1039 43.14 -22.04 3.09
CA GLY A 1039 43.99 -22.80 2.17
C GLY A 1039 44.43 -24.13 2.80
N VAL A 1040 44.15 -25.25 2.14
CA VAL A 1040 44.45 -26.61 2.64
C VAL A 1040 45.61 -27.23 1.86
N GLN A 1041 45.54 -27.24 0.53
CA GLN A 1041 46.60 -27.74 -0.35
C GLN A 1041 46.74 -26.87 -1.60
N PRO A 1042 47.96 -26.75 -2.17
CA PRO A 1042 48.18 -25.97 -3.39
C PRO A 1042 47.31 -26.46 -4.54
N GLY A 1043 46.73 -25.51 -5.28
CA GLY A 1043 45.81 -25.80 -6.39
C GLY A 1043 44.70 -24.76 -6.49
N ILE A 1044 43.74 -25.02 -7.37
CA ILE A 1044 42.62 -24.11 -7.65
C ILE A 1044 41.32 -24.77 -7.17
N SER A 1045 40.51 -24.03 -6.42
CA SER A 1045 39.15 -24.43 -6.03
C SER A 1045 38.21 -23.24 -6.18
N ASN A 1046 36.96 -23.47 -6.58
CA ASN A 1046 35.96 -22.40 -6.57
C ASN A 1046 35.12 -22.46 -5.29
N ILE A 1047 34.78 -21.28 -4.81
CA ILE A 1047 33.76 -21.08 -3.81
C ILE A 1047 32.52 -20.53 -4.51
N THR A 1048 31.39 -21.22 -4.36
CA THR A 1048 30.10 -20.81 -4.92
C THR A 1048 29.19 -20.34 -3.79
N VAL A 1049 28.57 -19.17 -3.95
CA VAL A 1049 27.47 -18.73 -3.10
C VAL A 1049 26.15 -19.00 -3.82
N VAL A 1050 25.12 -19.39 -3.08
CA VAL A 1050 23.75 -19.62 -3.56
C VAL A 1050 22.78 -18.86 -2.64
N THR A 1051 21.94 -17.99 -3.18
CA THR A 1051 20.95 -17.27 -2.37
C THR A 1051 19.80 -18.19 -1.97
N GLU A 1052 19.26 -18.02 -0.75
CA GLU A 1052 18.08 -18.77 -0.32
C GLU A 1052 16.83 -18.34 -1.10
N ASP A 1053 16.67 -17.04 -1.34
CA ASP A 1053 15.65 -16.53 -2.25
C ASP A 1053 16.12 -16.65 -3.69
N GLY A 1054 15.45 -17.53 -4.43
CA GLY A 1054 15.67 -17.75 -5.84
C GLY A 1054 16.91 -18.57 -6.24
N GLY A 1055 17.78 -19.01 -5.33
CA GLY A 1055 18.89 -19.89 -5.71
C GLY A 1055 19.87 -19.28 -6.73
N TYR A 1056 20.02 -17.96 -6.78
CA TYR A 1056 20.98 -17.27 -7.63
C TYR A 1056 22.40 -17.61 -7.18
N THR A 1057 23.34 -17.71 -8.14
CA THR A 1057 24.70 -18.15 -7.84
C THR A 1057 25.77 -17.17 -8.30
N ALA A 1058 26.84 -17.06 -7.50
CA ALA A 1058 28.09 -16.42 -7.91
C ALA A 1058 29.28 -17.26 -7.47
N ARG A 1059 30.42 -17.07 -8.16
CA ARG A 1059 31.64 -17.85 -7.95
C ARG A 1059 32.83 -16.97 -7.67
N ALA A 1060 33.66 -17.40 -6.73
CA ALA A 1060 34.99 -16.88 -6.50
C ALA A 1060 36.03 -17.98 -6.76
N THR A 1061 37.05 -17.69 -7.56
CA THR A 1061 38.15 -18.62 -7.82
C THR A 1061 39.28 -18.40 -6.81
N ILE A 1062 39.63 -19.45 -6.07
CA ILE A 1062 40.67 -19.42 -5.04
C ILE A 1062 41.88 -20.19 -5.54
N THR A 1063 43.03 -19.53 -5.58
CA THR A 1063 44.32 -20.16 -5.86
C THR A 1063 45.12 -20.30 -4.57
N VAL A 1064 45.35 -21.53 -4.14
CA VAL A 1064 46.16 -21.81 -2.95
C VAL A 1064 47.60 -22.04 -3.38
N LYS A 1065 48.53 -21.32 -2.76
CA LYS A 1065 49.98 -21.46 -2.97
C LYS A 1065 50.63 -22.22 -1.81
N GLU A 1066 51.80 -22.76 -2.11
CA GLU A 1066 52.71 -23.33 -1.13
C GLU A 1066 53.16 -22.24 -0.15
N SER A 1067 53.11 -22.54 1.16
CA SER A 1067 53.59 -21.63 2.20
C SER A 1067 55.01 -22.04 2.61
N VAL A 1068 55.95 -21.09 2.60
CA VAL A 1068 57.36 -21.31 2.96
C VAL A 1068 57.79 -20.32 4.05
N THR A 1069 58.19 -20.86 5.19
CA THR A 1069 58.95 -20.12 6.21
C THR A 1069 60.45 -20.36 5.96
N TRP A 1070 61.18 -19.30 5.65
CA TRP A 1070 62.62 -19.40 5.35
C TRP A 1070 63.46 -19.67 6.61
N PRO A 1071 64.43 -20.59 6.57
CA PRO A 1071 65.35 -20.82 7.68
C PRO A 1071 66.27 -19.62 7.87
N ARG A 1072 66.91 -19.54 9.05
CA ARG A 1072 68.15 -18.77 9.21
C ARG A 1072 69.34 -19.68 9.01
N ALA A 1073 70.51 -19.16 8.65
CA ALA A 1073 71.72 -19.95 8.57
C ALA A 1073 72.82 -19.40 9.48
N THR A 1074 73.66 -20.27 10.01
CA THR A 1074 74.91 -19.90 10.69
C THR A 1074 76.09 -20.50 9.93
N LEU A 1075 77.16 -19.72 9.81
CA LEU A 1075 78.37 -20.11 9.09
C LEU A 1075 79.60 -19.67 9.89
N ILE A 1076 80.69 -20.44 9.84
CA ILE A 1076 81.97 -19.98 10.37
C ILE A 1076 82.69 -19.18 9.29
N TYR A 1077 83.26 -18.04 9.67
CA TYR A 1077 84.02 -17.16 8.79
C TYR A 1077 85.06 -17.94 7.96
N GLY A 1078 85.15 -17.65 6.67
CA GLY A 1078 86.04 -18.33 5.71
C GLY A 1078 85.40 -19.46 4.92
N GLN A 1079 84.23 -19.99 5.33
CA GLN A 1079 83.50 -21.00 4.55
C GLN A 1079 82.66 -20.39 3.41
N PRO A 1080 82.40 -21.15 2.32
CA PRO A 1080 81.37 -20.79 1.34
C PRO A 1080 79.95 -21.07 1.88
N LEU A 1081 78.92 -20.42 1.30
CA LEU A 1081 77.51 -20.56 1.70
C LEU A 1081 76.99 -22.01 1.66
N GLU A 1082 77.55 -22.88 0.82
CA GLU A 1082 77.22 -24.33 0.82
C GLU A 1082 77.51 -25.05 2.15
N SER A 1083 78.37 -24.47 2.99
CA SER A 1083 78.69 -25.02 4.33
C SER A 1083 77.78 -24.48 5.43
N ALA A 1084 76.81 -23.62 5.11
CA ALA A 1084 75.97 -22.99 6.12
C ALA A 1084 75.03 -24.00 6.78
N PHE A 1085 74.90 -23.91 8.11
CA PHE A 1085 73.95 -24.71 8.87
C PHE A 1085 72.61 -23.99 8.95
N PHE A 1086 71.59 -24.53 8.27
CA PHE A 1086 70.23 -24.01 8.37
C PHE A 1086 69.60 -24.36 9.73
N ASN A 1087 68.96 -23.37 10.34
CA ASN A 1087 68.29 -23.47 11.62
C ASN A 1087 66.85 -22.95 11.48
N GLY A 1088 65.88 -23.81 11.79
CA GLY A 1088 64.47 -23.57 11.52
C GLY A 1088 64.11 -23.73 10.04
N GLY A 1089 63.08 -23.01 9.60
CA GLY A 1089 62.51 -23.14 8.26
C GLY A 1089 61.53 -24.30 8.15
N SER A 1090 60.45 -24.08 7.41
CA SER A 1090 59.42 -25.08 7.17
C SER A 1090 58.68 -24.74 5.88
N SER A 1091 58.07 -25.74 5.26
CA SER A 1091 57.22 -25.56 4.09
C SER A 1091 55.97 -26.43 4.25
N SER A 1092 54.87 -26.03 3.61
CA SER A 1092 53.66 -26.83 3.52
C SER A 1092 53.83 -28.10 2.69
N VAL A 1093 54.91 -28.20 1.90
CA VAL A 1093 55.29 -29.39 1.11
C VAL A 1093 56.71 -29.82 1.45
N ALA A 1094 57.04 -31.12 1.29
CA ALA A 1094 58.39 -31.62 1.52
C ALA A 1094 59.36 -31.07 0.46
N GLY A 1095 60.57 -30.68 0.88
CA GLY A 1095 61.56 -30.06 0.01
C GLY A 1095 62.83 -29.62 0.73
N THR A 1096 63.74 -29.02 -0.03
CA THR A 1096 65.05 -28.57 0.47
C THR A 1096 65.28 -27.09 0.22
N PHE A 1097 65.87 -26.41 1.20
CA PHE A 1097 66.35 -25.03 1.05
C PHE A 1097 67.77 -25.04 0.47
N SER A 1098 68.05 -24.13 -0.46
CA SER A 1098 69.38 -23.97 -1.04
C SER A 1098 69.64 -22.51 -1.41
N PHE A 1099 70.90 -22.07 -1.37
CA PHE A 1099 71.29 -20.77 -1.90
C PHE A 1099 71.34 -20.82 -3.43
N ILE A 1100 70.96 -19.71 -4.09
CA ILE A 1100 71.05 -19.62 -5.57
C ILE A 1100 72.51 -19.66 -6.02
N ASP A 1101 73.39 -18.98 -5.29
CA ASP A 1101 74.83 -19.03 -5.48
C ASP A 1101 75.50 -19.48 -4.18
N SER A 1102 75.73 -20.78 -4.06
CA SER A 1102 76.30 -21.39 -2.87
C SER A 1102 77.82 -21.23 -2.77
N SER A 1103 78.47 -20.69 -3.82
CA SER A 1103 79.94 -20.53 -3.89
C SER A 1103 80.47 -19.27 -3.21
N ILE A 1104 79.58 -18.35 -2.83
CA ILE A 1104 79.92 -17.09 -2.18
C ILE A 1104 80.58 -17.38 -0.82
N ILE A 1105 81.73 -16.73 -0.57
CA ILE A 1105 82.36 -16.67 0.75
C ILE A 1105 81.96 -15.32 1.38
N PRO A 1106 81.01 -15.32 2.34
CA PRO A 1106 80.50 -14.09 2.92
C PRO A 1106 81.51 -13.47 3.91
N VAL A 1107 81.45 -12.16 4.07
CA VAL A 1107 82.21 -11.46 5.12
C VAL A 1107 81.56 -11.71 6.48
N ALA A 1108 82.31 -11.47 7.57
CA ALA A 1108 81.79 -11.65 8.93
C ALA A 1108 80.66 -10.66 9.24
N GLY A 1109 79.64 -11.11 9.98
CA GLY A 1109 78.44 -10.33 10.30
C GLY A 1109 77.15 -10.99 9.82
N SER A 1110 76.05 -10.24 9.93
CA SER A 1110 74.72 -10.69 9.47
C SER A 1110 74.44 -10.16 8.06
N HIS A 1111 74.13 -11.07 7.15
CA HIS A 1111 73.89 -10.77 5.73
C HIS A 1111 72.72 -11.58 5.21
N THR A 1112 71.99 -11.03 4.25
CA THR A 1112 70.84 -11.70 3.61
C THR A 1112 71.23 -12.15 2.21
N TYR A 1113 70.97 -13.42 1.87
CA TYR A 1113 71.32 -14.01 0.57
C TYR A 1113 70.10 -14.62 -0.11
N LYS A 1114 70.05 -14.51 -1.44
CA LYS A 1114 68.99 -15.13 -2.25
C LYS A 1114 69.06 -16.64 -2.18
N ALA A 1115 67.91 -17.24 -1.92
CA ALA A 1115 67.74 -18.67 -1.77
C ALA A 1115 66.52 -19.15 -2.56
N ILE A 1116 66.48 -20.46 -2.74
CA ILE A 1116 65.36 -21.19 -3.31
C ILE A 1116 64.91 -22.29 -2.36
N PHE A 1117 63.62 -22.58 -2.38
CA PHE A 1117 63.06 -23.80 -1.87
C PHE A 1117 62.71 -24.70 -3.06
N LEU A 1118 63.24 -25.92 -3.05
CA LEU A 1118 63.07 -26.94 -4.08
C LEU A 1118 62.16 -28.04 -3.53
N PRO A 1119 60.89 -28.11 -3.97
CA PRO A 1119 59.99 -29.20 -3.61
C PRO A 1119 60.52 -30.57 -4.07
N GLU A 1120 60.34 -31.62 -3.26
CA GLU A 1120 60.74 -33.00 -3.62
C GLU A 1120 59.75 -33.65 -4.62
N GLU A 1121 58.48 -33.27 -4.57
CA GLU A 1121 57.42 -33.84 -5.39
C GLU A 1121 57.30 -33.15 -6.77
N THR A 1122 57.11 -33.93 -7.83
CA THR A 1122 56.92 -33.41 -9.19
C THR A 1122 55.56 -32.73 -9.34
N GLY A 1123 55.52 -31.45 -9.70
CA GLY A 1123 54.29 -30.69 -9.94
C GLY A 1123 54.23 -29.33 -9.23
N TYR A 1124 55.14 -29.08 -8.29
CA TYR A 1124 55.25 -27.82 -7.53
C TYR A 1124 56.30 -26.88 -8.13
N ASN A 1125 56.15 -25.57 -7.87
CA ASN A 1125 57.05 -24.55 -8.44
C ASN A 1125 58.25 -24.30 -7.53
N ILE A 1126 59.39 -23.89 -8.10
CA ILE A 1126 60.52 -23.41 -7.31
C ILE A 1126 60.14 -22.06 -6.69
N ILE A 1127 60.29 -21.94 -5.38
CA ILE A 1127 59.99 -20.71 -4.63
C ILE A 1127 61.28 -19.96 -4.36
N TYR A 1128 61.28 -18.67 -4.64
CA TYR A 1128 62.42 -17.78 -4.43
C TYR A 1128 62.21 -16.97 -3.15
N GLY A 1129 63.27 -16.77 -2.40
CA GLY A 1129 63.26 -15.92 -1.21
C GLY A 1129 64.66 -15.61 -0.74
N GLU A 1130 64.77 -15.29 0.54
CA GLU A 1130 66.02 -14.83 1.13
C GLU A 1130 66.24 -15.49 2.49
N ILE A 1131 67.48 -15.83 2.79
CA ILE A 1131 67.91 -16.43 4.05
C ILE A 1131 68.89 -15.48 4.73
N ASP A 1132 68.61 -15.15 5.99
CA ASP A 1132 69.54 -14.42 6.85
C ASP A 1132 70.64 -15.37 7.32
N VAL A 1133 71.88 -15.01 7.03
CA VAL A 1133 73.10 -15.76 7.37
C VAL A 1133 73.91 -14.98 8.39
N SER A 1134 74.16 -15.60 9.54
CA SER A 1134 75.08 -15.09 10.56
C SER A 1134 76.45 -15.74 10.40
N VAL A 1135 77.45 -14.97 10.00
CA VAL A 1135 78.81 -15.43 9.75
C VAL A 1135 79.68 -15.05 10.93
N VAL A 1136 80.11 -16.04 11.73
CA VAL A 1136 80.78 -15.83 13.02
C VAL A 1136 82.19 -16.39 13.05
N TYR A 1137 83.05 -15.84 13.90
CA TYR A 1137 84.41 -16.36 14.10
C TYR A 1137 84.45 -17.53 15.09
N ASN A 1138 85.44 -18.41 14.95
CA ASN A 1138 85.74 -19.42 15.98
C ASN A 1138 86.46 -18.75 17.16
N TYR A 1139 85.74 -18.60 18.27
CA TYR A 1139 86.24 -17.94 19.47
C TYR A 1139 86.88 -18.94 20.45
N SER A 1140 88.15 -18.72 20.80
CA SER A 1140 88.90 -19.65 21.68
C SER A 1140 88.44 -19.68 23.14
N GLY A 1141 87.52 -18.80 23.54
CA GLY A 1141 87.39 -18.40 24.94
C GLY A 1141 88.45 -17.36 25.32
N VAL A 1142 88.29 -16.76 26.50
CA VAL A 1142 89.31 -15.89 27.09
C VAL A 1142 90.48 -16.75 27.55
N LEU A 1143 91.69 -16.32 27.26
CA LEU A 1143 92.93 -16.99 27.65
C LEU A 1143 93.41 -16.52 29.02
N ARG A 1144 94.23 -17.36 29.66
CA ARG A 1144 94.89 -17.02 30.93
C ARG A 1144 95.61 -15.65 30.83
N PRO A 1145 95.54 -14.81 31.87
CA PRO A 1145 95.27 -15.17 33.27
C PRO A 1145 93.79 -15.21 33.68
N ILE A 1146 92.84 -14.91 32.78
CA ILE A 1146 91.40 -15.06 33.07
C ILE A 1146 90.99 -16.51 32.76
N ASN A 1147 90.34 -17.16 33.72
CA ASN A 1147 89.69 -18.44 33.58
C ASN A 1147 88.27 -18.22 33.04
N ASN A 1148 87.88 -18.99 32.04
CA ASN A 1148 86.55 -18.90 31.41
C ASN A 1148 85.38 -19.25 32.36
N ASP A 1149 85.65 -19.91 33.49
CA ASP A 1149 84.65 -20.22 34.53
C ASP A 1149 84.29 -19.01 35.42
N GLY A 1150 84.89 -17.84 35.17
CA GLY A 1150 84.64 -16.62 35.92
C GLY A 1150 85.32 -16.56 37.30
N SER A 1151 86.12 -17.58 37.66
CA SER A 1151 86.75 -17.69 39.00
C SER A 1151 87.94 -16.76 39.23
N SER A 1152 88.36 -16.01 38.21
CA SER A 1152 89.60 -15.23 38.28
C SER A 1152 89.45 -13.99 39.14
N VAL A 1153 90.34 -13.84 40.12
CA VAL A 1153 90.39 -12.68 41.01
C VAL A 1153 91.71 -11.95 40.80
N PHE A 1154 91.63 -10.64 40.54
CA PHE A 1154 92.77 -9.75 40.34
C PHE A 1154 92.80 -8.66 41.41
N LYS A 1155 93.97 -8.04 41.58
CA LYS A 1155 94.13 -6.96 42.56
C LYS A 1155 93.53 -5.65 42.02
N VAL A 1156 92.72 -4.94 42.80
CA VAL A 1156 92.20 -3.61 42.44
C VAL A 1156 93.35 -2.67 42.08
N GLY A 1157 93.21 -1.94 40.97
CA GLY A 1157 94.21 -1.03 40.44
C GLY A 1157 95.32 -1.69 39.60
N SER A 1158 95.29 -3.01 39.40
CA SER A 1158 96.20 -3.70 38.47
C SER A 1158 95.68 -3.67 37.03
N THR A 1159 96.57 -3.89 36.07
CA THR A 1159 96.18 -4.15 34.67
C THR A 1159 95.81 -5.62 34.52
N VAL A 1160 94.60 -5.90 34.00
CA VAL A 1160 94.11 -7.24 33.70
C VAL A 1160 94.17 -7.46 32.18
N PRO A 1161 95.07 -8.31 31.67
CA PRO A 1161 95.12 -8.59 30.24
C PRO A 1161 93.99 -9.54 29.85
N VAL A 1162 93.00 -9.02 29.14
CA VAL A 1162 91.91 -9.79 28.51
C VAL A 1162 92.41 -10.25 27.15
N LYS A 1163 92.48 -11.56 26.93
CA LYS A 1163 93.07 -12.13 25.72
C LYS A 1163 92.17 -13.18 25.11
N PHE A 1164 92.11 -13.28 23.80
CA PHE A 1164 91.42 -14.37 23.11
C PHE A 1164 92.01 -14.57 21.72
N ARG A 1165 91.71 -15.69 21.08
CA ARG A 1165 92.04 -15.95 19.68
C ARG A 1165 90.76 -16.11 18.88
N LEU A 1166 90.83 -15.64 17.65
CA LEU A 1166 89.82 -15.87 16.63
C LEU A 1166 90.46 -16.65 15.51
N THR A 1167 89.85 -17.77 15.15
CA THR A 1167 90.19 -18.50 13.94
C THR A 1167 89.04 -18.44 12.95
N ASP A 1168 89.37 -18.62 11.68
CA ASP A 1168 88.40 -18.94 10.65
C ASP A 1168 88.02 -20.43 10.73
N ALA A 1169 87.27 -20.91 9.74
CA ALA A 1169 86.84 -22.31 9.68
C ALA A 1169 87.96 -23.33 9.40
N TYR A 1170 89.15 -22.86 9.00
CA TYR A 1170 90.31 -23.69 8.69
C TYR A 1170 91.38 -23.64 9.79
N ASP A 1171 91.01 -23.12 10.96
CA ASP A 1171 91.88 -22.88 12.11
C ASP A 1171 92.99 -21.82 11.87
N ASP A 1172 92.87 -21.02 10.80
CA ASP A 1172 93.78 -19.91 10.53
C ASP A 1172 93.39 -18.68 11.36
N TYR A 1173 94.38 -17.99 11.94
CA TYR A 1173 94.13 -16.86 12.82
C TYR A 1173 93.67 -15.61 12.05
N VAL A 1174 92.54 -15.03 12.47
CA VAL A 1174 91.99 -13.81 11.85
C VAL A 1174 92.56 -12.57 12.52
N MET A 1175 93.26 -11.70 11.79
CA MET A 1175 94.06 -10.59 12.35
C MET A 1175 93.38 -9.22 12.33
N ASP A 1176 92.36 -9.05 11.48
CA ASP A 1176 91.73 -7.75 11.16
C ASP A 1176 90.30 -7.63 11.72
N VAL A 1177 90.03 -8.24 12.88
CA VAL A 1177 88.72 -8.19 13.55
C VAL A 1177 88.61 -6.94 14.40
N VAL A 1178 87.51 -6.21 14.25
CA VAL A 1178 87.16 -5.15 15.20
C VAL A 1178 86.47 -5.80 16.40
N ALA A 1179 87.18 -5.88 17.52
CA ALA A 1179 86.65 -6.35 18.78
C ALA A 1179 86.67 -5.22 19.80
N THR A 1180 85.59 -5.07 20.55
CA THR A 1180 85.46 -4.08 21.61
C THR A 1180 85.18 -4.72 22.95
N ILE A 1181 85.54 -4.04 24.04
CA ILE A 1181 85.23 -4.45 25.39
C ILE A 1181 84.34 -3.42 26.06
N SER A 1182 83.38 -3.92 26.83
CA SER A 1182 82.63 -3.16 27.83
C SER A 1182 82.61 -3.96 29.13
N TYR A 1183 82.22 -3.33 30.23
CA TYR A 1183 82.12 -4.01 31.51
C TYR A 1183 80.97 -3.45 32.33
N ILE A 1184 80.39 -4.31 33.17
CA ILE A 1184 79.36 -3.94 34.15
C ILE A 1184 79.80 -4.48 35.51
N LYS A 1185 79.72 -3.65 36.56
CA LYS A 1185 79.89 -4.10 37.95
C LYS A 1185 78.59 -4.74 38.43
N LEU A 1186 78.68 -5.93 39.02
CA LEU A 1186 77.56 -6.55 39.70
C LEU A 1186 77.49 -6.02 41.15
N ASP A 1187 76.38 -5.35 41.51
CA ASP A 1187 76.13 -4.92 42.89
C ASP A 1187 75.67 -6.11 43.75
N GLU A 1188 76.12 -6.16 45.00
CA GLU A 1188 75.72 -7.19 45.95
C GLU A 1188 74.24 -7.01 46.34
N GLY A 1189 73.36 -7.80 45.73
CA GLY A 1189 72.04 -8.11 46.29
C GLY A 1189 70.78 -7.66 45.54
N VAL A 1190 70.74 -7.68 44.20
CA VAL A 1190 69.45 -7.64 43.47
C VAL A 1190 69.42 -8.65 42.32
N SER A 1191 68.39 -9.49 42.34
CA SER A 1191 67.99 -10.46 41.32
C SER A 1191 67.36 -9.77 40.11
N GLU A 1192 67.82 -10.16 38.92
CA GLU A 1192 67.12 -10.09 37.62
C GLU A 1192 66.36 -8.80 37.29
N SER A 1193 67.11 -7.81 36.80
CA SER A 1193 66.84 -6.99 35.61
C SER A 1193 67.62 -5.68 35.77
N SER A 1194 68.62 -5.49 34.93
CA SER A 1194 69.40 -4.25 34.94
C SER A 1194 69.33 -3.65 33.55
N GLU A 1195 68.75 -2.45 33.47
CA GLU A 1195 68.98 -1.54 32.37
C GLU A 1195 70.49 -1.38 32.14
N VAL A 1196 70.91 -1.44 30.88
CA VAL A 1196 72.27 -1.11 30.47
C VAL A 1196 72.46 0.39 30.68
N ILE A 1197 72.95 0.79 31.86
CA ILE A 1197 73.39 2.15 32.15
C ILE A 1197 74.78 2.34 31.53
N ASP A 1198 74.92 3.46 30.82
CA ASP A 1198 76.02 3.91 29.95
C ASP A 1198 77.42 3.29 30.14
N LEU A 1199 77.98 2.91 28.99
CA LEU A 1199 79.41 2.69 28.76
C LEU A 1199 80.23 3.89 29.23
N ILE A 1200 80.99 3.75 30.32
CA ILE A 1200 82.03 4.73 30.65
C ILE A 1200 83.25 4.45 29.75
N GLU A 1201 83.44 5.29 28.73
CA GLU A 1201 84.68 5.34 27.95
C GLU A 1201 85.86 5.65 28.88
N THR A 1202 86.83 4.74 28.95
CA THR A 1202 88.07 4.99 29.70
C THR A 1202 89.04 5.78 28.83
N GLU A 1203 89.48 6.95 29.30
CA GLU A 1203 90.57 7.73 28.73
C GLU A 1203 91.90 6.97 28.93
N THR A 1204 92.17 6.01 28.05
CA THR A 1204 93.48 5.74 27.40
C THR A 1204 93.32 4.58 26.42
N ASP A 1205 93.36 4.90 25.12
CA ASP A 1205 93.46 4.00 23.96
C ASP A 1205 92.21 3.22 23.50
N GLY A 1206 91.01 3.68 23.86
CA GLY A 1206 89.76 3.26 23.20
C GLY A 1206 89.34 1.83 23.53
N LYS A 1207 88.04 1.57 23.48
CA LYS A 1207 87.41 0.28 23.79
C LYS A 1207 87.86 -0.93 22.94
N PHE A 1208 88.87 -0.79 22.08
CA PHE A 1208 89.24 -1.75 21.05
C PHE A 1208 90.37 -2.68 21.50
N PHE A 1209 90.23 -3.98 21.22
CA PHE A 1209 91.34 -4.91 21.35
C PHE A 1209 92.38 -4.66 20.26
N ARG A 1210 93.67 -4.82 20.58
CA ARG A 1210 94.75 -4.86 19.59
C ARG A 1210 95.14 -6.30 19.29
N TYR A 1211 95.47 -6.58 18.03
CA TYR A 1211 96.03 -7.88 17.65
C TYR A 1211 97.52 -7.97 18.00
N ASP A 1212 97.94 -9.11 18.56
CA ASP A 1212 99.32 -9.45 18.88
C ASP A 1212 99.78 -10.60 17.98
N SER A 1213 100.53 -10.25 16.93
CA SER A 1213 101.02 -11.18 15.91
C SER A 1213 102.12 -12.14 16.38
N LYS A 1214 102.67 -11.96 17.59
CA LYS A 1214 103.65 -12.92 18.14
C LYS A 1214 102.98 -14.15 18.73
N ASP A 1215 101.86 -13.93 19.43
CA ASP A 1215 101.13 -14.97 20.16
C ASP A 1215 99.81 -15.37 19.45
N ASN A 1216 99.52 -14.76 18.30
CA ASN A 1216 98.30 -14.90 17.49
C ASN A 1216 97.02 -14.73 18.33
N GLN A 1217 96.93 -13.61 19.06
CA GLN A 1217 95.84 -13.33 19.98
C GLN A 1217 95.42 -11.86 19.94
N TYR A 1218 94.15 -11.58 20.18
CA TYR A 1218 93.68 -10.26 20.56
C TYR A 1218 93.96 -10.04 22.04
N ILE A 1219 94.42 -8.85 22.39
CA ILE A 1219 94.72 -8.47 23.77
C ILE A 1219 94.22 -7.06 24.06
N PHE A 1220 93.49 -6.92 25.17
CA PHE A 1220 93.15 -5.64 25.76
C PHE A 1220 93.69 -5.62 27.19
N ASN A 1221 94.45 -4.56 27.51
CA ASN A 1221 95.03 -4.38 28.83
C ASN A 1221 94.07 -3.54 29.67
N LEU A 1222 93.08 -4.18 30.30
CA LEU A 1222 92.08 -3.50 31.11
C LEU A 1222 92.74 -2.88 32.36
N SER A 1223 92.79 -1.55 32.42
CA SER A 1223 93.21 -0.86 33.63
C SER A 1223 92.06 -0.83 34.62
N THR A 1224 92.22 -1.48 35.76
CA THR A 1224 91.24 -1.43 36.86
C THR A 1224 91.50 -0.25 37.82
N LYS A 1225 92.35 0.71 37.39
CA LYS A 1225 92.65 1.91 38.18
C LYS A 1225 91.41 2.79 38.23
N GLY A 1226 90.85 2.96 39.42
CA GLY A 1226 89.58 3.66 39.64
C GLY A 1226 88.36 2.74 39.79
N PHE A 1227 88.52 1.43 39.58
CA PHE A 1227 87.47 0.45 39.87
C PHE A 1227 87.42 0.20 41.38
N SER A 1228 86.24 -0.16 41.89
CA SER A 1228 86.06 -0.59 43.29
C SER A 1228 86.07 -2.13 43.41
N GLU A 1229 86.36 -2.65 44.60
CA GLU A 1229 86.25 -4.10 44.87
C GLU A 1229 84.84 -4.63 44.50
N GLY A 1230 84.79 -5.82 43.90
CA GLY A 1230 83.54 -6.45 43.43
C GLY A 1230 83.73 -7.36 42.22
N THR A 1231 82.62 -7.95 41.75
CA THR A 1231 82.58 -8.79 40.54
C THR A 1231 82.16 -7.95 39.34
N TYR A 1232 82.85 -8.12 38.22
CA TYR A 1232 82.57 -7.43 36.96
C TYR A 1232 82.33 -8.45 35.86
N ILE A 1233 81.31 -8.24 35.04
CA ILE A 1233 81.14 -8.94 33.77
C ILE A 1233 81.83 -8.10 32.69
N LEU A 1234 82.79 -8.70 32.00
CA LEU A 1234 83.40 -8.13 30.81
C LEU A 1234 82.67 -8.69 29.59
N THR A 1235 82.15 -7.81 28.76
CA THR A 1235 81.46 -8.17 27.51
C THR A 1235 82.35 -7.78 26.34
N ILE A 1236 82.77 -8.78 25.57
CA ILE A 1236 83.55 -8.65 24.33
C ILE A 1236 82.57 -8.70 23.18
N GLU A 1237 82.50 -7.65 22.39
CA GLU A 1237 81.66 -7.58 21.19
C GLU A 1237 82.54 -7.56 19.95
N LEU A 1238 82.31 -8.52 19.05
CA LEU A 1238 83.03 -8.66 17.78
C LEU A 1238 82.20 -8.03 16.65
N ASN A 1239 82.85 -7.61 15.56
CA ASN A 1239 82.17 -7.09 14.36
C ASN A 1239 81.36 -8.13 13.59
N ASP A 1240 81.45 -9.42 13.97
CA ASP A 1240 80.50 -10.45 13.52
C ASP A 1240 79.14 -10.39 14.24
N GLY A 1241 78.99 -9.47 15.19
CA GLY A 1241 77.78 -9.28 16.00
C GLY A 1241 77.69 -10.20 17.23
N THR A 1242 78.65 -11.10 17.44
CA THR A 1242 78.67 -11.97 18.62
C THR A 1242 79.16 -11.23 19.87
N ARG A 1243 78.52 -11.54 21.00
CA ARG A 1243 78.91 -11.07 22.34
C ARG A 1243 79.41 -12.23 23.17
N LYS A 1244 80.59 -12.08 23.77
CA LYS A 1244 81.25 -13.08 24.62
C LYS A 1244 81.48 -12.47 25.98
N GLU A 1245 80.98 -13.12 27.02
CA GLU A 1245 81.05 -12.59 28.38
C GLU A 1245 81.98 -13.43 29.24
N VAL A 1246 82.73 -12.76 30.12
CA VAL A 1246 83.52 -13.41 31.15
C VAL A 1246 83.45 -12.61 32.45
N SER A 1247 83.33 -13.30 33.57
CA SER A 1247 83.35 -12.64 34.88
C SER A 1247 84.77 -12.56 35.46
N ILE A 1248 85.10 -11.45 36.12
CA ILE A 1248 86.31 -11.30 36.93
C ILE A 1248 85.98 -10.69 38.29
N GLY A 1249 86.68 -11.12 39.34
CA GLY A 1249 86.64 -10.48 40.66
C GLY A 1249 87.80 -9.50 40.83
N LEU A 1250 87.56 -8.36 41.50
CA LEU A 1250 88.59 -7.42 41.91
C LEU A 1250 88.61 -7.29 43.44
N ARG A 1251 89.79 -7.49 44.06
CA ARG A 1251 90.02 -7.44 45.51
C ARG A 1251 91.31 -6.73 45.91
#